data_AF-A0A9C8ZR48-F1
#
_entry.id   AF-A0A9C8ZR48-F1
#
_cell.length_a   1.000
_cell.length_b   1.000
_cell.length_c   1.000
_cell.angle_alpha   90.00
_cell.angle_beta   90.00
_cell.angle_gamma   90.00
#
_symmetry.space_group_name_H-M   'P 1'
#
loop_
_entity.id
_entity.type
_entity.pdbx_description
1 polymer ?
#
loop_
_entity_poly.entity_id
_entity_poly.type
_entity_poly.pdbx_seq_one_letter_code
_entity_poly.pdbx_strand_id
1 'polypeptide(L)'
;LVALLMGYMAQASLTNRHDGFTGGLLYGLAALVWLGLLMFEIAPPDGGLLRRGPRVRGGGAARPLQRLNDTALYVRLVLVSLAFALSAVTYLLSADNLFRLPGVAAWVLSVALWMVLAAGRGPDELWRDVTGWLRGVRLPSPASLRASLLPLAALALIVGVAAFFRFYRLDAIPNEMTSDHVEKLLDSYDVANGIYHVFFTRNGGREAIQFYLVALASRLFGTGMTFLTLKLVSALEAMALIPLMILLGREVVDGETGFFAAALLAISWWHTALGRLALRIVLTPLVFTLVLVTLIRGIRTGSRRAWLWAGVWMGVGVYAYQAMRIAPLVAVAAFLTAVAGPVVSAVHARFRGQPDAVAQQARAANIVGRQALNLALAGLVALAIFVPMLRAWHDYPAEVWNRVINRTTSNEVAIQEPPLRVFVHNYADALRMFNLRGDVAWISALPGAPMLDLITGVLFVLGLVAWLVRLRVRRDPVDAFLLLAGLIMLLPSALAIAFPIENPSATRASGTIPIVFLVAAWTLALIRQHWTATLGRRAGLALSGLLIAVLLTASAVLNYRTYFVGYAESYRRAALNPGEVADAVREVIGPEASLEGVWLQGWPFWHDYRAIGIEAGDLTFDHAIVDVEMLRAYLENFPETFETRPLVFIVHPEDEEALAILSEHFPEGRAEYHISETPGRDFILYVVPAE
;
A
#
# COMPACT_ATOMS: atom_id res chain seq x y z
N LEU A 1 2.45 25.97 20.86
CA LEU A 1 1.72 25.26 21.95
C LEU A 1 0.21 25.51 21.87
N VAL A 2 -0.26 26.76 21.87
CA VAL A 2 -1.71 27.07 21.73
C VAL A 2 -2.36 26.40 20.52
N ALA A 3 -1.74 26.50 19.32
CA ALA A 3 -2.26 25.82 18.13
C ALA A 3 -2.32 24.28 18.26
N LEU A 4 -1.37 23.65 18.98
CA LEU A 4 -1.39 22.21 19.25
C LEU A 4 -2.51 21.84 20.22
N LEU A 5 -2.71 22.63 21.27
CA LEU A 5 -3.78 22.40 22.26
C LEU A 5 -5.17 22.59 21.64
N MET A 6 -5.37 23.68 20.88
CA MET A 6 -6.62 23.90 20.14
C MET A 6 -6.87 22.79 19.12
N GLY A 7 -5.85 22.38 18.38
CA GLY A 7 -5.94 21.26 17.45
C GLY A 7 -6.28 19.94 18.16
N TYR A 8 -5.67 19.67 19.32
CA TYR A 8 -5.97 18.49 20.13
C TYR A 8 -7.43 18.49 20.58
N MET A 9 -7.92 19.61 21.12
CA MET A 9 -9.33 19.76 21.50
C MET A 9 -10.25 19.59 20.30
N ALA A 10 -9.90 20.17 19.14
CA ALA A 10 -10.64 20.04 17.89
C ALA A 10 -10.79 18.57 17.49
N GLN A 11 -9.67 17.86 17.39
CA GLN A 11 -9.64 16.47 16.94
C GLN A 11 -10.30 15.53 17.96
N ALA A 12 -10.21 15.82 19.26
CA ALA A 12 -10.94 15.08 20.30
C ALA A 12 -12.45 15.24 20.15
N SER A 13 -12.94 16.47 19.93
CA SER A 13 -14.38 16.73 19.68
C SER A 13 -14.90 16.02 18.43
N LEU A 14 -14.09 15.99 17.37
CA LEU A 14 -14.43 15.30 16.12
C LEU A 14 -14.48 13.77 16.30
N THR A 15 -13.52 13.20 17.04
CA THR A 15 -13.43 11.75 17.25
C THR A 15 -14.58 11.23 18.13
N ASN A 16 -15.04 12.03 19.10
CA ASN A 16 -16.16 11.67 19.98
C ASN A 16 -17.55 11.83 19.34
N ARG A 17 -17.66 12.18 18.05
CA ARG A 17 -18.89 12.27 17.25
C ARG A 17 -20.03 13.16 17.81
N HIS A 18 -19.80 13.92 18.86
CA HIS A 18 -20.84 14.73 19.51
C HIS A 18 -20.96 16.15 18.96
N ASP A 19 -19.89 16.73 18.38
CA ASP A 19 -19.95 18.11 17.88
C ASP A 19 -18.93 18.40 16.75
N GLY A 20 -19.36 18.13 15.51
CA GLY A 20 -18.58 18.41 14.31
C GLY A 20 -18.33 19.91 14.08
N PHE A 21 -19.24 20.77 14.54
CA PHE A 21 -19.15 22.22 14.39
C PHE A 21 -18.05 22.79 15.30
N THR A 22 -18.08 22.46 16.59
CA THR A 22 -17.04 22.88 17.55
C THR A 22 -15.67 22.35 17.14
N GLY A 23 -15.60 21.08 16.71
CA GLY A 23 -14.35 20.52 16.18
C GLY A 23 -13.80 21.31 14.99
N GLY A 24 -14.65 21.63 14.01
CA GLY A 24 -14.27 22.46 12.86
C GLY A 24 -13.82 23.88 13.24
N LEU A 25 -14.56 24.53 14.15
CA LEU A 25 -14.24 25.87 14.65
C LEU A 25 -12.88 25.90 15.34
N LEU A 26 -12.62 24.95 16.25
CA LEU A 26 -11.35 24.85 16.97
C LEU A 26 -10.18 24.58 16.02
N TYR A 27 -10.37 23.77 14.98
CA TYR A 27 -9.35 23.59 13.94
C TYR A 27 -9.10 24.86 13.14
N GLY A 28 -10.15 25.61 12.81
CA GLY A 28 -10.03 26.93 12.18
C GLY A 28 -9.20 27.89 13.02
N LEU A 29 -9.48 27.98 14.33
CA LEU A 29 -8.71 28.80 15.26
C LEU A 29 -7.26 28.34 15.39
N ALA A 30 -7.01 27.03 15.51
CA ALA A 30 -5.67 26.46 15.54
C ALA A 30 -4.88 26.80 14.27
N ALA A 31 -5.52 26.69 13.10
CA ALA A 31 -4.94 27.02 11.81
C ALA A 31 -4.63 28.53 11.69
N LEU A 32 -5.48 29.42 12.20
CA LEU A 32 -5.23 30.86 12.21
C LEU A 32 -4.04 31.24 13.11
N VAL A 33 -3.98 30.69 14.32
CA VAL A 33 -2.85 30.90 15.23
C VAL A 33 -1.55 30.38 14.60
N TRP A 34 -1.61 29.20 13.98
CA TRP A 34 -0.46 28.61 13.29
C TRP A 34 -0.05 29.41 12.05
N LEU A 35 -1.00 29.89 11.26
CA LEU A 35 -0.74 30.74 10.10
C LEU A 35 -0.07 32.05 10.49
N GLY A 36 -0.51 32.69 11.59
CA GLY A 36 0.16 33.86 12.16
C GLY A 36 1.62 33.59 12.48
N LEU A 37 1.92 32.52 13.22
CA LEU A 37 3.30 32.10 13.51
C LEU A 37 4.10 31.81 12.24
N LEU A 38 3.47 31.16 11.25
CA LEU A 38 4.10 30.87 9.97
C LEU A 38 4.49 32.13 9.21
N MET A 39 3.61 33.13 9.17
CA MET A 39 3.82 34.36 8.39
C MET A 39 4.77 35.36 9.06
N PHE A 40 4.74 35.45 10.39
CA PHE A 40 5.49 36.49 11.11
C PHE A 40 6.82 36.00 11.71
N GLU A 41 6.93 34.72 12.05
CA GLU A 41 8.13 34.20 12.73
C GLU A 41 8.88 33.10 11.96
N ILE A 42 8.16 32.14 11.35
CA ILE A 42 8.79 30.98 10.69
C ILE A 42 9.19 31.29 9.24
N ALA A 43 8.41 32.11 8.54
CA ALA A 43 8.71 32.64 7.21
C ALA A 43 8.58 34.16 7.16
N PRO A 44 9.53 34.90 7.78
CA PRO A 44 9.69 36.33 7.55
C PRO A 44 9.84 36.66 6.05
N PRO A 45 9.86 37.94 5.61
CA PRO A 45 9.81 38.31 4.19
C PRO A 45 10.86 37.65 3.28
N ASP A 46 11.98 37.20 3.84
CA ASP A 46 13.04 36.43 3.17
C ASP A 46 12.71 34.92 2.98
N GLY A 47 11.59 34.47 3.53
CA GLY A 47 10.99 33.13 3.46
C GLY A 47 11.46 32.12 4.50
N GLY A 48 12.38 32.50 5.41
CA GLY A 48 12.80 31.71 6.59
C GLY A 48 12.92 30.19 6.40
N LEU A 49 12.35 29.43 7.35
CA LEU A 49 12.37 27.96 7.37
C LEU A 49 11.56 27.35 6.22
N LEU A 50 10.50 28.01 5.74
CA LEU A 50 9.65 27.48 4.65
C LEU A 50 10.36 27.47 3.29
N ARG A 51 11.45 28.24 3.11
CA ARG A 51 12.31 28.14 1.93
C ARG A 51 13.36 27.03 2.01
N ARG A 52 13.48 26.30 3.13
CA ARG A 52 14.44 25.19 3.27
C ARG A 52 14.00 23.95 2.51
N GLY A 53 15.01 23.18 2.11
CA GLY A 53 14.88 21.90 1.40
C GLY A 53 15.63 21.89 0.08
N PRO A 54 15.80 20.71 -0.54
CA PRO A 54 16.78 20.51 -1.59
C PRO A 54 16.52 21.46 -2.76
N ARG A 55 17.50 22.31 -3.07
CA ARG A 55 17.49 23.14 -4.28
C ARG A 55 18.39 22.47 -5.29
N VAL A 56 17.81 21.69 -6.19
CA VAL A 56 18.63 21.14 -7.26
C VAL A 56 18.90 22.26 -8.27
N ARG A 57 20.15 22.73 -8.32
CA ARG A 57 20.68 23.58 -9.39
C ARG A 57 21.68 22.73 -10.19
N GLY A 58 21.71 22.91 -11.51
CA GLY A 58 22.70 22.24 -12.38
C GLY A 58 22.31 20.86 -12.94
N GLY A 59 21.02 20.51 -12.91
CA GLY A 59 20.52 19.28 -13.54
C GLY A 59 20.53 19.31 -15.08
N GLY A 60 20.32 18.15 -15.72
CA GLY A 60 20.30 18.01 -17.19
C GLY A 60 19.36 18.99 -17.89
N ALA A 61 18.32 19.48 -17.21
CA ALA A 61 17.42 20.53 -17.67
C ALA A 61 18.10 21.83 -18.14
N ALA A 62 19.31 22.13 -17.66
CA ALA A 62 20.08 23.31 -18.09
C ALA A 62 20.87 23.08 -19.40
N ARG A 63 21.03 21.82 -19.84
CA ARG A 63 21.74 21.49 -21.07
C ARG A 63 20.75 21.28 -22.22
N PRO A 64 21.04 21.77 -23.44
CA PRO A 64 20.24 21.44 -24.61
C PRO A 64 20.20 19.93 -24.83
N LEU A 65 19.10 19.43 -25.40
CA LEU A 65 19.05 18.06 -25.89
C LEU A 65 20.12 17.87 -26.97
N GLN A 66 21.04 16.92 -26.77
CA GLN A 66 22.07 16.61 -27.75
C GLN A 66 21.42 15.95 -28.97
N ARG A 67 21.80 16.42 -30.17
CA ARG A 67 21.51 15.68 -31.40
C ARG A 67 22.43 14.47 -31.47
N LEU A 68 21.85 13.32 -31.81
CA LEU A 68 22.62 12.12 -32.11
C LEU A 68 23.26 12.29 -33.49
N ASN A 69 24.45 11.75 -33.68
CA ASN A 69 25.02 11.57 -35.01
C ASN A 69 24.37 10.36 -35.70
N ASP A 70 24.49 10.28 -37.02
CA ASP A 70 23.79 9.27 -37.83
C ASP A 70 24.18 7.84 -37.42
N THR A 71 25.46 7.57 -37.18
CA THR A 71 25.94 6.25 -36.74
C THR A 71 25.32 5.82 -35.41
N ALA A 72 25.28 6.71 -34.40
CA ALA A 72 24.63 6.39 -33.13
C ALA A 72 23.11 6.24 -33.26
N LEU A 73 22.50 6.95 -34.21
CA LEU A 73 21.08 6.79 -34.53
C LEU A 73 20.81 5.40 -35.13
N TYR A 74 21.58 4.97 -36.13
CA TYR A 74 21.45 3.63 -36.73
C TYR A 74 21.63 2.51 -35.71
N VAL A 75 22.67 2.58 -34.88
CA VAL A 75 22.90 1.58 -33.81
C VAL A 75 21.71 1.53 -32.85
N ARG A 76 21.17 2.70 -32.45
CA ARG A 76 19.99 2.75 -31.58
C ARG A 76 18.75 2.18 -32.27
N LEU A 77 18.55 2.43 -33.56
CA LEU A 77 17.42 1.87 -34.30
C LEU A 77 17.49 0.34 -34.33
N VAL A 78 18.66 -0.25 -34.58
CA VAL A 78 18.87 -1.70 -34.53
C VAL A 78 18.57 -2.26 -33.13
N LEU A 79 19.11 -1.64 -32.09
CA LEU A 79 18.88 -2.06 -30.71
C LEU A 79 17.40 -1.90 -30.30
N VAL A 80 16.73 -0.85 -30.76
CA VAL A 80 15.27 -0.65 -30.55
C VAL A 80 14.49 -1.76 -31.24
N SER A 81 14.82 -2.11 -32.48
CA SER A 81 14.20 -3.24 -33.18
C SER A 81 14.39 -4.56 -32.43
N LEU A 82 15.59 -4.79 -31.89
CA LEU A 82 15.85 -5.96 -31.05
C LEU A 82 15.05 -5.93 -29.74
N ALA A 83 14.95 -4.78 -29.07
CA ALA A 83 14.16 -4.62 -27.86
C ALA A 83 12.67 -4.86 -28.10
N PHE A 84 12.14 -4.37 -29.21
CA PHE A 84 10.78 -4.67 -29.66
C PHE A 84 10.60 -6.15 -29.99
N ALA A 85 11.54 -6.77 -30.69
CA ALA A 85 11.49 -8.20 -30.98
C ALA A 85 11.48 -9.02 -29.68
N LEU A 86 12.33 -8.69 -28.70
CA LEU A 86 12.34 -9.35 -27.39
C LEU A 86 11.04 -9.11 -26.61
N SER A 87 10.46 -7.91 -26.65
CA SER A 87 9.13 -7.66 -26.08
C SER A 87 8.04 -8.47 -26.78
N ALA A 88 8.07 -8.59 -28.11
CA ALA A 88 7.11 -9.39 -28.85
C ALA A 88 7.26 -10.89 -28.53
N VAL A 89 8.49 -11.39 -28.46
CA VAL A 89 8.79 -12.76 -28.01
C VAL A 89 8.30 -12.98 -26.58
N THR A 90 8.54 -12.02 -25.67
CA THR A 90 8.02 -12.08 -24.30
C THR A 90 6.50 -12.19 -24.27
N TYR A 91 5.82 -11.35 -25.05
CA TYR A 91 4.37 -11.35 -25.16
C TYR A 91 3.83 -12.71 -25.64
N LEU A 92 4.43 -13.27 -26.69
CA LEU A 92 4.06 -14.58 -27.23
C LEU A 92 4.34 -15.73 -26.24
N LEU A 93 5.50 -15.70 -25.56
CA LEU A 93 5.88 -16.75 -24.61
C LEU A 93 5.17 -16.65 -23.25
N SER A 94 4.49 -15.52 -22.99
CA SER A 94 3.62 -15.33 -21.82
C SER A 94 2.16 -15.76 -22.09
N ALA A 95 1.89 -16.38 -23.25
CA ALA A 95 0.59 -16.97 -23.54
C ALA A 95 0.18 -18.01 -22.49
N ASP A 96 -1.13 -18.24 -22.37
CA ASP A 96 -1.73 -19.10 -21.35
C ASP A 96 -1.46 -18.62 -19.91
N ASN A 97 -1.09 -17.35 -19.74
CA ASN A 97 -0.93 -16.71 -18.43
C ASN A 97 0.15 -17.37 -17.54
N LEU A 98 1.23 -17.91 -18.13
CA LEU A 98 2.31 -18.58 -17.39
C LEU A 98 3.67 -17.91 -17.61
N PHE A 99 4.42 -17.73 -16.51
CA PHE A 99 5.84 -17.43 -16.55
C PHE A 99 6.64 -18.70 -16.83
N ARG A 100 7.05 -18.86 -18.10
CA ARG A 100 7.99 -19.92 -18.53
C ARG A 100 9.41 -19.37 -18.62
N LEU A 101 10.42 -20.18 -18.31
CA LEU A 101 11.82 -19.74 -18.28
C LEU A 101 12.28 -19.01 -19.56
N PRO A 102 11.99 -19.51 -20.79
CA PRO A 102 12.36 -18.79 -22.01
C PRO A 102 11.68 -17.42 -22.13
N GLY A 103 10.40 -17.33 -21.73
CA GLY A 103 9.64 -16.07 -21.72
C GLY A 103 10.19 -15.08 -20.71
N VAL A 104 10.51 -15.53 -19.50
CA VAL A 104 11.13 -14.71 -18.46
C VAL A 104 12.53 -14.25 -18.88
N ALA A 105 13.33 -15.10 -19.51
CA ALA A 105 14.65 -14.72 -20.02
C ALA A 105 14.55 -13.64 -21.11
N ALA A 106 13.65 -13.82 -22.08
CA ALA A 106 13.36 -12.81 -23.10
C ALA A 106 12.86 -11.50 -22.49
N TRP A 107 12.02 -11.58 -21.46
CA TRP A 107 11.47 -10.44 -20.75
C TRP A 107 12.54 -9.62 -20.04
N VAL A 108 13.39 -10.28 -19.24
CA VAL A 108 14.49 -9.63 -18.51
C VAL A 108 15.47 -8.97 -19.49
N LEU A 109 15.81 -9.65 -20.59
CA LEU A 109 16.65 -9.09 -21.65
C LEU A 109 15.99 -7.89 -22.33
N SER A 110 14.68 -7.94 -22.61
CA SER A 110 13.91 -6.82 -23.16
C SER A 110 13.98 -5.61 -22.23
N VAL A 111 13.66 -5.79 -20.94
CA VAL A 111 13.67 -4.71 -19.95
C VAL A 111 15.06 -4.11 -19.81
N ALA A 112 16.10 -4.95 -19.74
CA ALA A 112 17.49 -4.49 -19.66
C ALA A 112 17.89 -3.66 -20.90
N LEU A 113 17.51 -4.12 -22.09
CA LEU A 113 17.81 -3.42 -23.34
C LEU A 113 17.07 -2.09 -23.44
N TRP A 114 15.79 -2.04 -23.07
CA TRP A 114 15.02 -0.79 -22.97
C TRP A 114 15.64 0.19 -21.98
N MET A 115 16.11 -0.28 -20.83
CA MET A 115 16.80 0.55 -19.83
C MET A 115 18.10 1.14 -20.39
N VAL A 116 18.91 0.34 -21.10
CA VAL A 116 20.15 0.78 -21.74
C VAL A 116 19.88 1.81 -22.85
N LEU A 117 18.95 1.50 -23.75
CA LEU A 117 18.53 2.37 -24.85
C LEU A 117 18.02 3.71 -24.34
N ALA A 118 17.14 3.66 -23.33
CA ALA A 118 16.54 4.84 -22.75
C ALA A 118 17.57 5.69 -22.01
N ALA A 119 18.51 5.09 -21.26
CA ALA A 119 19.57 5.84 -20.58
C ALA A 119 20.39 6.71 -21.54
N GLY A 120 20.47 6.31 -22.81
CA GLY A 120 21.06 7.09 -23.88
C GLY A 120 22.58 7.19 -23.79
N ARG A 121 23.21 6.22 -23.11
CA ARG A 121 24.67 6.06 -22.98
C ARG A 121 25.16 4.94 -23.90
N GLY A 122 26.40 5.05 -24.36
CA GLY A 122 27.04 3.97 -25.12
C GLY A 122 27.41 2.77 -24.22
N PRO A 123 27.60 1.56 -24.79
CA PRO A 123 28.06 0.38 -24.03
C PRO A 123 29.33 0.64 -23.20
N ASP A 124 30.28 1.40 -23.75
CA ASP A 124 31.56 1.73 -23.10
C ASP A 124 31.41 2.71 -21.93
N GLU A 125 30.38 3.55 -21.95
CA GLU A 125 30.04 4.44 -20.84
C GLU A 125 29.38 3.65 -19.71
N LEU A 126 28.47 2.74 -20.03
CA LEU A 126 27.82 1.83 -19.08
C LEU A 126 28.83 0.95 -18.34
N TRP A 127 29.78 0.36 -19.06
CA TRP A 127 30.83 -0.45 -18.44
C TRP A 127 31.73 0.36 -17.50
N ARG A 128 32.07 1.61 -17.87
CA ARG A 128 32.82 2.54 -17.00
C ARG A 128 32.04 2.96 -15.75
N ASP A 129 30.72 3.14 -15.87
CA ASP A 129 29.87 3.45 -14.71
C ASP A 129 29.80 2.29 -13.73
N VAL A 130 29.64 1.05 -14.21
CA VAL A 130 29.58 -0.15 -13.37
C VAL A 130 30.92 -0.39 -12.68
N THR A 131 32.03 -0.34 -13.42
CA THR A 131 33.37 -0.50 -12.85
C THR A 131 33.78 0.65 -11.93
N GLY A 132 33.35 1.88 -12.24
CA GLY A 132 33.52 3.05 -11.37
C GLY A 132 32.69 2.97 -10.09
N TRP A 133 31.47 2.43 -10.17
CA TRP A 133 30.62 2.16 -9.00
C TRP A 133 31.25 1.10 -8.10
N LEU A 134 31.71 -0.02 -8.66
CA LEU A 134 32.41 -1.08 -7.91
C LEU A 134 33.68 -0.59 -7.23
N ARG A 135 34.48 0.26 -7.91
CA ARG A 135 35.69 0.88 -7.34
C ARG A 135 35.40 2.03 -6.36
N GLY A 136 34.19 2.58 -6.41
CA GLY A 136 33.70 3.65 -5.54
C GLY A 136 33.15 3.15 -4.20
N VAL A 137 32.96 1.84 -4.03
CA VAL A 137 32.63 1.20 -2.74
C VAL A 137 33.86 1.25 -1.83
N ARG A 138 34.12 2.42 -1.26
CA ARG A 138 35.05 2.58 -0.14
C ARG A 138 34.28 2.35 1.15
N LEU A 139 34.82 1.49 2.02
CA LEU A 139 34.31 1.32 3.38
C LEU A 139 34.29 2.71 4.06
N PRO A 140 33.17 3.11 4.69
CA PRO A 140 33.08 4.41 5.35
C PRO A 140 34.15 4.54 6.43
N SER A 141 34.79 5.71 6.50
CA SER A 141 35.86 5.96 7.47
C SER A 141 35.32 5.89 8.91
N PRO A 142 36.14 5.50 9.91
CA PRO A 142 35.72 5.44 11.32
C PRO A 142 35.14 6.75 11.88
N ALA A 143 35.62 7.90 11.40
CA ALA A 143 35.08 9.22 11.76
C ALA A 143 33.67 9.46 11.17
N SER A 144 33.41 8.98 9.95
CA SER A 144 32.08 9.02 9.34
C SER A 144 31.09 8.07 10.04
N LEU A 145 31.57 6.95 10.56
CA LEU A 145 30.79 6.02 11.39
C LEU A 145 30.40 6.67 12.73
N ARG A 146 31.33 7.35 13.43
CA ARG A 146 31.03 8.08 14.69
C ARG A 146 30.02 9.22 14.49
N ALA A 147 30.14 10.00 13.42
CA ALA A 147 29.16 11.03 13.06
C ALA A 147 27.78 10.47 12.65
N SER A 148 27.72 9.18 12.29
CA SER A 148 26.51 8.46 11.90
C SER A 148 25.83 7.70 13.05
N LEU A 149 26.45 7.61 14.24
CA LEU A 149 25.89 6.83 15.36
C LEU A 149 24.52 7.31 15.81
N LEU A 150 24.29 8.62 15.91
CA LEU A 150 22.99 9.14 16.34
C LEU A 150 21.87 8.88 15.30
N PRO A 151 22.04 9.18 13.99
CA PRO A 151 21.08 8.76 12.97
C PRO A 151 20.87 7.25 12.90
N LEU A 152 21.91 6.44 13.11
CA LEU A 152 21.80 4.98 13.14
C LEU A 152 21.04 4.50 14.37
N ALA A 153 21.31 5.07 15.55
CA ALA A 153 20.58 4.75 16.77
C ALA A 153 19.10 5.17 16.67
N ALA A 154 18.82 6.34 16.08
CA ALA A 154 17.45 6.78 15.80
C ALA A 154 16.76 5.84 14.80
N LEU A 155 17.44 5.42 13.73
CA LEU A 155 16.91 4.44 12.78
C LEU A 155 16.65 3.10 13.47
N ALA A 156 17.59 2.59 14.26
CA ALA A 156 17.45 1.34 14.99
C ALA A 156 16.29 1.38 15.98
N LEU A 157 16.12 2.50 16.70
CA LEU A 157 14.97 2.70 17.58
C LEU A 157 13.65 2.71 16.80
N ILE A 158 13.57 3.46 15.69
CA ILE A 158 12.35 3.53 14.85
C ILE A 158 12.03 2.15 14.28
N VAL A 159 13.04 1.43 13.79
CA VAL A 159 12.88 0.05 13.28
C VAL A 159 12.46 -0.90 14.38
N GLY A 160 13.03 -0.80 15.59
CA GLY A 160 12.63 -1.62 16.74
C GLY A 160 11.18 -1.37 17.16
N VAL A 161 10.76 -0.10 17.21
CA VAL A 161 9.36 0.27 17.48
C VAL A 161 8.44 -0.21 16.36
N ALA A 162 8.82 -0.03 15.10
CA ALA A 162 8.05 -0.53 13.97
C ALA A 162 7.90 -2.06 14.04
N ALA A 163 8.98 -2.77 14.35
CA ALA A 163 8.98 -4.22 14.51
C ALA A 163 8.04 -4.65 15.64
N PHE A 164 8.03 -3.97 16.79
CA PHE A 164 7.05 -4.24 17.84
C PHE A 164 5.61 -4.13 17.30
N PHE A 165 5.25 -3.02 16.65
CA PHE A 165 3.90 -2.87 16.10
C PHE A 165 3.56 -3.88 15.00
N ARG A 166 4.55 -4.40 14.24
CA ARG A 166 4.31 -5.35 13.15
C ARG A 166 4.29 -6.80 13.60
N PHE A 167 5.10 -7.18 14.59
CA PHE A 167 5.31 -8.59 14.96
C PHE A 167 4.76 -8.98 16.34
N TYR A 168 4.47 -8.02 17.23
CA TYR A 168 3.86 -8.34 18.53
C TYR A 168 2.50 -9.02 18.33
N ARG A 169 2.30 -10.20 18.93
CA ARG A 169 1.08 -11.02 18.80
C ARG A 169 0.63 -11.24 17.34
N LEU A 170 1.57 -11.46 16.42
CA LEU A 170 1.28 -11.61 14.99
C LEU A 170 0.45 -12.86 14.69
N ASP A 171 0.69 -13.93 15.44
CA ASP A 171 -0.10 -15.15 15.49
C ASP A 171 -1.56 -14.89 15.92
N ALA A 172 -1.79 -14.03 16.91
CA ALA A 172 -3.12 -13.85 17.51
C ALA A 172 -3.97 -12.69 16.92
N ILE A 173 -3.39 -11.72 16.20
CA ILE A 173 -4.13 -10.55 15.69
C ILE A 173 -3.71 -10.22 14.25
N PRO A 174 -4.63 -10.24 13.26
CA PRO A 174 -6.00 -10.78 13.35
C PRO A 174 -6.00 -12.28 13.70
N ASN A 175 -7.03 -12.74 14.41
CA ASN A 175 -7.13 -14.13 14.89
C ASN A 175 -7.56 -15.08 13.77
N GLU A 176 -8.61 -14.72 13.02
CA GLU A 176 -9.21 -15.62 12.05
C GLU A 176 -8.98 -15.20 10.61
N MET A 177 -8.86 -16.19 9.73
CA MET A 177 -8.78 -15.96 8.30
C MET A 177 -10.15 -15.61 7.70
N THR A 178 -10.13 -15.08 6.48
CA THR A 178 -11.32 -14.80 5.67
C THR A 178 -11.15 -15.53 4.35
N SER A 179 -12.22 -15.63 3.55
CA SER A 179 -12.11 -16.23 2.21
C SER A 179 -11.02 -15.56 1.36
N ASP A 180 -10.81 -14.24 1.46
CA ASP A 180 -9.71 -13.57 0.74
C ASP A 180 -8.31 -14.13 1.10
N HIS A 181 -8.11 -14.57 2.35
CA HIS A 181 -6.88 -15.20 2.82
C HIS A 181 -6.74 -16.65 2.33
N VAL A 182 -7.82 -17.43 2.39
CA VAL A 182 -7.90 -18.79 1.83
C VAL A 182 -7.51 -18.78 0.35
N GLU A 183 -8.21 -17.96 -0.44
CA GLU A 183 -8.00 -17.81 -1.88
C GLU A 183 -6.55 -17.43 -2.19
N LYS A 184 -5.89 -16.71 -1.29
CA LYS A 184 -4.50 -16.28 -1.43
C LYS A 184 -3.50 -17.38 -1.06
N LEU A 185 -3.82 -18.22 -0.07
CA LEU A 185 -3.02 -19.40 0.27
C LEU A 185 -3.06 -20.41 -0.87
N LEU A 186 -4.22 -20.68 -1.44
CA LEU A 186 -4.37 -21.54 -2.62
C LEU A 186 -3.53 -21.04 -3.80
N ASP A 187 -3.57 -19.74 -4.11
CA ASP A 187 -2.74 -19.16 -5.20
C ASP A 187 -1.24 -19.32 -4.91
N SER A 188 -0.84 -19.17 -3.65
CA SER A 188 0.55 -19.31 -3.25
C SER A 188 0.99 -20.78 -3.26
N TYR A 189 0.06 -21.70 -3.00
CA TYR A 189 0.25 -23.13 -3.11
C TYR A 189 0.42 -23.58 -4.56
N ASP A 190 -0.35 -23.03 -5.49
CA ASP A 190 -0.17 -23.24 -6.93
C ASP A 190 1.27 -22.87 -7.35
N VAL A 191 1.76 -21.71 -6.89
CA VAL A 191 3.16 -21.28 -7.13
C VAL A 191 4.17 -22.25 -6.53
N ALA A 192 3.94 -22.71 -5.30
CA ALA A 192 4.81 -23.69 -4.65
C ALA A 192 4.80 -25.06 -5.36
N ASN A 193 3.76 -25.39 -6.12
CA ASN A 193 3.68 -26.61 -6.91
C ASN A 193 4.09 -26.43 -8.38
N GLY A 194 4.72 -25.31 -8.73
CA GLY A 194 5.29 -25.08 -10.05
C GLY A 194 4.36 -24.41 -11.05
N ILE A 195 3.20 -23.92 -10.60
CA ILE A 195 2.23 -23.20 -11.45
C ILE A 195 2.49 -21.70 -11.33
N TYR A 196 3.29 -21.17 -12.25
CA TYR A 196 3.79 -19.79 -12.19
C TYR A 196 2.92 -18.82 -12.99
N HIS A 197 1.73 -18.50 -12.49
CA HIS A 197 0.84 -17.56 -13.18
C HIS A 197 1.42 -16.13 -13.26
N VAL A 198 1.11 -15.43 -14.37
CA VAL A 198 1.40 -14.00 -14.56
C VAL A 198 0.37 -13.14 -13.84
N PHE A 199 -0.89 -13.54 -13.90
CA PHE A 199 -2.05 -12.95 -13.24
C PHE A 199 -2.90 -14.06 -12.62
N PHE A 200 -3.37 -13.89 -11.39
CA PHE A 200 -4.13 -14.93 -10.70
C PHE A 200 -5.61 -14.67 -10.84
N THR A 201 -6.32 -15.54 -11.54
CA THR A 201 -7.71 -15.34 -11.99
C THR A 201 -8.72 -15.54 -10.85
N ARG A 202 -8.37 -16.42 -9.91
CA ARG A 202 -9.12 -16.72 -8.68
C ARG A 202 -9.48 -15.46 -7.89
N ASN A 203 -10.69 -15.44 -7.31
CA ASN A 203 -11.24 -14.31 -6.55
C ASN A 203 -11.25 -12.99 -7.36
N GLY A 204 -11.76 -13.05 -8.59
CA GLY A 204 -11.99 -11.87 -9.43
C GLY A 204 -10.71 -11.17 -9.91
N GLY A 205 -9.59 -11.88 -9.99
CA GLY A 205 -8.35 -11.37 -10.57
C GLY A 205 -7.42 -10.62 -9.60
N ARG A 206 -6.15 -11.06 -9.49
CA ARG A 206 -5.16 -10.56 -8.52
C ARG A 206 -3.73 -10.55 -9.07
N GLU A 207 -3.00 -9.51 -8.67
CA GLU A 207 -1.62 -9.26 -9.07
C GLU A 207 -0.58 -10.15 -8.34
N ALA A 208 0.45 -10.58 -9.07
CA ALA A 208 1.25 -11.78 -8.75
C ALA A 208 2.23 -11.68 -7.55
N ILE A 209 2.89 -10.54 -7.32
CA ILE A 209 4.14 -10.46 -6.53
C ILE A 209 4.04 -11.18 -5.18
N GLN A 210 2.98 -10.91 -4.42
CA GLN A 210 2.89 -11.40 -3.05
C GLN A 210 2.65 -12.91 -2.97
N PHE A 211 2.07 -13.57 -3.98
CA PHE A 211 1.90 -15.04 -3.98
C PHE A 211 3.25 -15.75 -4.11
N TYR A 212 4.14 -15.22 -4.96
CA TYR A 212 5.52 -15.71 -5.07
C TYR A 212 6.31 -15.48 -3.79
N LEU A 213 6.13 -14.34 -3.13
CA LEU A 213 6.78 -14.05 -1.85
C LEU A 213 6.29 -14.97 -0.74
N VAL A 214 5.00 -15.30 -0.69
CA VAL A 214 4.43 -16.27 0.26
C VAL A 214 4.95 -17.67 -0.01
N ALA A 215 4.97 -18.12 -1.27
CA ALA A 215 5.52 -19.43 -1.65
C ALA A 215 7.03 -19.55 -1.33
N LEU A 216 7.78 -18.45 -1.48
CA LEU A 216 9.18 -18.40 -1.07
C LEU A 216 9.30 -18.44 0.46
N ALA A 217 8.50 -17.65 1.18
CA ALA A 217 8.55 -17.55 2.63
C ALA A 217 8.17 -18.86 3.32
N SER A 218 7.16 -19.57 2.83
CA SER A 218 6.73 -20.86 3.39
C SER A 218 7.87 -21.89 3.37
N ARG A 219 8.69 -21.89 2.31
CA ARG A 219 9.89 -22.74 2.21
C ARG A 219 11.08 -22.20 2.99
N LEU A 220 11.34 -20.90 2.92
CA LEU A 220 12.51 -20.27 3.55
C LEU A 220 12.44 -20.30 5.08
N PHE A 221 11.25 -20.08 5.65
CA PHE A 221 11.04 -20.06 7.10
C PHE A 221 10.45 -21.36 7.65
N GLY A 222 10.06 -22.31 6.79
CA GLY A 222 9.47 -23.57 7.20
C GLY A 222 8.10 -23.43 7.88
N THR A 223 7.38 -22.33 7.65
CA THR A 223 6.09 -22.03 8.30
C THR A 223 4.87 -22.61 7.57
N GLY A 224 5.07 -23.27 6.42
CA GLY A 224 3.99 -23.83 5.61
C GLY A 224 3.08 -22.78 4.96
N MET A 225 1.98 -23.23 4.37
CA MET A 225 0.95 -22.36 3.77
C MET A 225 -0.11 -21.99 4.80
N THR A 226 0.29 -21.23 5.81
CA THR A 226 -0.56 -20.85 6.95
C THR A 226 -0.91 -19.37 6.93
N PHE A 227 -1.96 -18.99 7.67
CA PHE A 227 -2.30 -17.58 7.85
C PHE A 227 -1.15 -16.78 8.49
N LEU A 228 -0.38 -17.41 9.39
CA LEU A 228 0.84 -16.82 9.95
C LEU A 228 1.87 -16.49 8.87
N THR A 229 2.09 -17.34 7.87
CA THR A 229 2.99 -17.06 6.74
C THR A 229 2.55 -15.81 5.97
N LEU A 230 1.24 -15.67 5.71
CA LEU A 230 0.71 -14.46 5.04
C LEU A 230 0.96 -13.19 5.85
N LYS A 231 0.72 -13.26 7.16
CA LYS A 231 0.93 -12.16 8.11
C LYS A 231 2.42 -11.78 8.19
N LEU A 232 3.32 -12.78 8.24
CA LEU A 232 4.76 -12.59 8.25
C LEU A 232 5.26 -11.84 7.01
N VAL A 233 4.86 -12.27 5.82
CA VAL A 233 5.25 -11.61 4.56
C VAL A 233 4.77 -10.16 4.52
N SER A 234 3.51 -9.92 4.86
CA SER A 234 2.94 -8.56 4.86
C SER A 234 3.63 -7.65 5.88
N ALA A 235 4.01 -8.20 7.05
CA ALA A 235 4.72 -7.47 8.09
C ALA A 235 6.12 -7.06 7.62
N LEU A 236 6.84 -7.95 6.94
CA LEU A 236 8.15 -7.65 6.34
C LEU A 236 8.06 -6.57 5.25
N GLU A 237 7.02 -6.62 4.40
CA GLU A 237 6.76 -5.60 3.38
C GLU A 237 6.48 -4.23 4.01
N ALA A 238 5.69 -4.18 5.10
CA ALA A 238 5.46 -2.94 5.84
C ALA A 238 6.75 -2.38 6.46
N MET A 239 7.65 -3.24 6.96
CA MET A 239 8.94 -2.81 7.50
C MET A 239 9.83 -2.15 6.44
N ALA A 240 9.77 -2.60 5.18
CA ALA A 240 10.55 -2.04 4.09
C ALA A 240 10.21 -0.57 3.77
N LEU A 241 8.98 -0.12 4.08
CA LEU A 241 8.57 1.27 3.86
C LEU A 241 9.21 2.26 4.86
N ILE A 242 9.51 1.81 6.07
CA ILE A 242 10.05 2.66 7.16
C ILE A 242 11.32 3.43 6.72
N PRO A 243 12.39 2.79 6.23
CA PRO A 243 13.59 3.52 5.77
C PRO A 243 13.33 4.38 4.52
N LEU A 244 12.36 4.01 3.68
CA LEU A 244 12.01 4.80 2.50
C LEU A 244 11.34 6.13 2.86
N MET A 245 10.66 6.22 4.01
CA MET A 245 10.14 7.50 4.51
C MET A 245 11.25 8.49 4.84
N ILE A 246 12.40 8.00 5.32
CA ILE A 246 13.57 8.84 5.57
C ILE A 246 14.12 9.37 4.24
N LEU A 247 14.20 8.51 3.22
CA LEU A 247 14.61 8.90 1.89
C LEU A 247 13.64 9.92 1.27
N LEU A 248 12.34 9.69 1.38
CA LEU A 248 11.32 10.62 0.89
C LEU A 248 11.43 11.98 1.57
N GLY A 249 11.56 12.02 2.90
CA GLY A 249 11.75 13.26 3.64
C GLY A 249 12.97 14.03 3.17
N ARG A 250 14.12 13.35 3.00
CA ARG A 250 15.35 13.94 2.44
C ARG A 250 15.15 14.52 1.05
N GLU A 251 14.41 13.83 0.20
CA GLU A 251 14.14 14.25 -1.16
C GLU A 251 13.10 15.36 -1.26
N VAL A 252 12.28 15.62 -0.23
CA VAL A 252 11.22 16.65 -0.30
C VAL A 252 11.57 17.87 0.54
N VAL A 253 11.82 17.64 1.82
CA VAL A 253 12.00 18.67 2.85
C VAL A 253 13.43 18.63 3.39
N ASP A 254 13.77 17.65 4.23
CA ASP A 254 15.09 17.43 4.82
C ASP A 254 15.14 16.05 5.51
N GLY A 255 16.33 15.64 5.94
CA GLY A 255 16.52 14.32 6.56
C GLY A 255 15.84 14.16 7.91
N GLU A 256 15.73 15.24 8.68
CA GLU A 256 15.05 15.24 9.97
C GLU A 256 13.55 14.96 9.82
N THR A 257 12.89 15.65 8.89
CA THR A 257 11.48 15.42 8.55
C THR A 257 11.27 13.97 8.12
N GLY A 258 12.22 13.38 7.40
CA GLY A 258 12.19 11.96 7.04
C GLY A 258 12.23 11.01 8.25
N PHE A 259 13.05 11.30 9.26
CA PHE A 259 13.07 10.52 10.50
C PHE A 259 11.76 10.65 11.29
N PHE A 260 11.18 11.84 11.38
CA PHE A 260 9.87 12.02 12.01
C PHE A 260 8.75 11.33 11.22
N ALA A 261 8.80 11.33 9.90
CA ALA A 261 7.83 10.62 9.07
C ALA A 261 7.93 9.10 9.28
N ALA A 262 9.14 8.57 9.36
CA ALA A 262 9.38 7.16 9.68
C ALA A 262 8.90 6.82 11.10
N ALA A 263 9.13 7.70 12.09
CA ALA A 263 8.69 7.49 13.46
C ALA A 263 7.16 7.49 13.61
N LEU A 264 6.45 8.44 12.97
CA LEU A 264 4.99 8.47 12.96
C LEU A 264 4.40 7.26 12.21
N LEU A 265 5.01 6.87 11.08
CA LEU A 265 4.58 5.68 10.34
C LEU A 265 4.82 4.38 11.11
N ALA A 266 5.92 4.29 11.87
CA ALA A 266 6.27 3.14 12.71
C ALA A 266 5.22 2.86 13.79
N ILE A 267 4.58 3.89 14.33
CA ILE A 267 3.55 3.76 15.37
C ILE A 267 2.12 3.84 14.82
N SER A 268 1.94 4.14 13.53
CA SER A 268 0.61 4.31 12.92
C SER A 268 -0.22 3.03 12.96
N TRP A 269 -1.44 3.11 13.51
CA TRP A 269 -2.41 2.01 13.52
C TRP A 269 -2.86 1.67 12.09
N TRP A 270 -3.07 2.66 11.22
CA TRP A 270 -3.48 2.44 9.83
C TRP A 270 -2.43 1.65 9.04
N HIS A 271 -1.15 2.05 9.10
CA HIS A 271 -0.09 1.29 8.43
C HIS A 271 0.21 -0.03 9.13
N THR A 272 -0.03 -0.15 10.44
CA THR A 272 0.09 -1.42 11.18
C THR A 272 -0.99 -2.40 10.73
N ALA A 273 -2.24 -1.95 10.61
CA ALA A 273 -3.35 -2.74 10.11
C ALA A 273 -3.06 -3.27 8.71
N LEU A 274 -2.65 -2.42 7.77
CA LEU A 274 -2.27 -2.88 6.42
C LEU A 274 -1.10 -3.88 6.43
N GLY A 275 -0.09 -3.65 7.27
CA GLY A 275 1.06 -4.55 7.39
C GLY A 275 0.75 -5.90 8.03
N ARG A 276 -0.40 -6.04 8.69
CA ARG A 276 -0.84 -7.27 9.36
C ARG A 276 -2.10 -7.87 8.76
N LEU A 277 -2.67 -7.20 7.77
CA LEU A 277 -3.86 -7.61 7.03
C LEU A 277 -3.63 -8.89 6.22
N ALA A 278 -2.40 -9.39 6.06
CA ALA A 278 -2.11 -10.59 5.26
C ALA A 278 -2.53 -10.50 3.77
N LEU A 279 -2.76 -9.29 3.28
CA LEU A 279 -3.16 -9.01 1.90
C LEU A 279 -2.17 -8.07 1.20
N ARG A 280 -2.17 -8.14 -0.13
CA ARG A 280 -1.22 -7.47 -1.05
C ARG A 280 -1.26 -5.94 -1.06
N ILE A 281 -2.23 -5.35 -0.38
CA ILE A 281 -2.45 -3.90 -0.35
C ILE A 281 -1.23 -3.15 0.22
N VAL A 282 -0.51 -3.75 1.17
CA VAL A 282 0.70 -3.18 1.79
C VAL A 282 1.80 -2.83 0.79
N LEU A 283 1.84 -3.50 -0.37
CA LEU A 283 2.78 -3.19 -1.44
C LEU A 283 2.51 -1.82 -2.10
N THR A 284 1.28 -1.31 -2.02
CA THR A 284 0.90 -0.01 -2.62
C THR A 284 1.71 1.14 -2.06
N PRO A 285 1.69 1.45 -0.74
CA PRO A 285 2.49 2.55 -0.21
C PRO A 285 3.99 2.29 -0.37
N LEU A 286 4.46 1.04 -0.34
CA LEU A 286 5.86 0.67 -0.56
C LEU A 286 6.33 1.06 -1.96
N VAL A 287 5.71 0.51 -3.01
CA VAL A 287 6.10 0.75 -4.40
C VAL A 287 5.82 2.20 -4.79
N PHE A 288 4.71 2.77 -4.33
CA PHE A 288 4.37 4.17 -4.62
C PHE A 288 5.38 5.16 -4.03
N THR A 289 5.96 4.88 -2.86
CA THR A 289 7.02 5.73 -2.28
C THR A 289 8.26 5.75 -3.17
N LEU A 290 8.62 4.62 -3.81
CA LEU A 290 9.72 4.55 -4.76
C LEU A 290 9.42 5.33 -6.04
N VAL A 291 8.17 5.27 -6.53
CA VAL A 291 7.69 6.12 -7.63
C VAL A 291 7.80 7.61 -7.26
N LEU A 292 7.32 8.02 -6.08
CA LEU A 292 7.40 9.39 -5.60
C LEU A 292 8.85 9.88 -5.54
N VAL A 293 9.74 9.16 -4.84
CA VAL A 293 11.16 9.52 -4.69
C VAL A 293 11.84 9.75 -6.04
N THR A 294 11.60 8.85 -6.99
CA THR A 294 12.23 8.92 -8.32
C THR A 294 11.64 10.03 -9.19
N LEU A 295 10.32 10.24 -9.17
CA LEU A 295 9.67 11.36 -9.86
C LEU A 295 10.07 12.72 -9.27
N ILE A 296 10.11 12.87 -7.94
CA ILE A 296 10.55 14.10 -7.25
C ILE A 296 11.95 14.48 -7.69
N ARG A 297 12.86 13.50 -7.73
CA ARG A 297 14.22 13.70 -8.22
C ARG A 297 14.22 14.07 -9.70
N GLY A 298 13.37 13.45 -10.52
CA GLY A 298 13.18 13.76 -11.95
C GLY A 298 12.68 15.19 -12.21
N ILE A 299 11.70 15.67 -11.43
CA ILE A 299 11.16 17.03 -11.49
C ILE A 299 12.28 18.06 -11.23
N ARG A 300 13.04 17.87 -10.14
CA ARG A 300 14.06 18.85 -9.71
C ARG A 300 15.31 18.84 -10.57
N THR A 301 15.71 17.69 -11.09
CA THR A 301 16.99 17.52 -11.80
C THR A 301 16.85 17.46 -13.33
N GLY A 302 15.66 17.13 -13.86
CA GLY A 302 15.52 16.70 -15.25
C GLY A 302 16.34 15.45 -15.60
N SER A 303 16.74 14.67 -14.58
CA SER A 303 17.58 13.48 -14.73
C SER A 303 16.81 12.38 -15.42
N ARG A 304 17.32 11.93 -16.57
CA ARG A 304 16.74 10.80 -17.28
C ARG A 304 16.73 9.54 -16.43
N ARG A 305 17.84 9.24 -15.74
CA ARG A 305 17.94 8.09 -14.84
C ARG A 305 16.82 8.07 -13.80
N ALA A 306 16.47 9.21 -13.22
CA ALA A 306 15.41 9.28 -12.22
C ALA A 306 14.04 8.91 -12.83
N TRP A 307 13.72 9.42 -14.02
CA TRP A 307 12.52 9.06 -14.76
C TRP A 307 12.50 7.58 -15.18
N LEU A 308 13.63 7.00 -15.59
CA LEU A 308 13.67 5.57 -15.94
C LEU A 308 13.39 4.69 -14.72
N TRP A 309 13.95 5.01 -13.55
CA TRP A 309 13.61 4.30 -12.32
C TRP A 309 12.15 4.51 -11.91
N ALA A 310 11.55 5.68 -12.17
CA ALA A 310 10.11 5.85 -12.02
C ALA A 310 9.32 4.91 -12.96
N GLY A 311 9.76 4.79 -14.22
CA GLY A 311 9.23 3.81 -15.18
C GLY A 311 9.33 2.37 -14.68
N VAL A 312 10.48 1.98 -14.10
CA VAL A 312 10.66 0.68 -13.48
C VAL A 312 9.64 0.43 -12.37
N TRP A 313 9.52 1.35 -11.41
CA TRP A 313 8.62 1.16 -10.26
C TRP A 313 7.14 1.24 -10.65
N MET A 314 6.77 2.04 -11.66
CA MET A 314 5.42 2.00 -12.24
C MET A 314 5.14 0.64 -12.90
N GLY A 315 6.10 0.11 -13.67
CA GLY A 315 6.01 -1.22 -14.27
C GLY A 315 5.91 -2.32 -13.23
N VAL A 316 6.70 -2.28 -12.15
CA VAL A 316 6.58 -3.23 -11.03
C VAL A 316 5.23 -3.11 -10.32
N GLY A 317 4.71 -1.88 -10.20
CA GLY A 317 3.44 -1.59 -9.54
C GLY A 317 2.25 -2.39 -10.10
N VAL A 318 2.23 -2.68 -11.41
CA VAL A 318 1.15 -3.47 -12.04
C VAL A 318 1.10 -4.93 -11.59
N TYR A 319 2.18 -5.44 -10.96
CA TYR A 319 2.24 -6.77 -10.37
C TYR A 319 2.11 -6.75 -8.84
N ALA A 320 2.02 -5.56 -8.23
CA ALA A 320 1.89 -5.40 -6.77
C ALA A 320 0.41 -5.32 -6.34
N TYR A 321 -0.29 -4.27 -6.78
CA TYR A 321 -1.68 -4.03 -6.40
C TYR A 321 -2.43 -3.21 -7.45
N GLN A 322 -3.72 -3.47 -7.60
CA GLN A 322 -4.57 -2.82 -8.61
C GLN A 322 -4.57 -1.29 -8.53
N ALA A 323 -4.45 -0.68 -7.33
CA ALA A 323 -4.42 0.77 -7.21
C ALA A 323 -3.19 1.41 -7.88
N MET A 324 -2.11 0.66 -8.09
CA MET A 324 -0.91 1.13 -8.79
C MET A 324 -1.14 1.31 -10.30
N ARG A 325 -2.24 0.80 -10.87
CA ARG A 325 -2.64 1.10 -12.26
C ARG A 325 -2.86 2.61 -12.49
N ILE A 326 -3.06 3.39 -11.42
CA ILE A 326 -3.22 4.86 -11.48
C ILE A 326 -1.88 5.63 -11.49
N ALA A 327 -0.76 4.97 -11.19
CA ALA A 327 0.57 5.60 -11.11
C ALA A 327 1.01 6.35 -12.39
N PRO A 328 0.64 5.95 -13.62
CA PRO A 328 0.91 6.75 -14.81
C PRO A 328 0.33 8.17 -14.75
N LEU A 329 -0.84 8.37 -14.14
CA LEU A 329 -1.41 9.71 -13.94
C LEU A 329 -0.55 10.56 -12.99
N VAL A 330 0.08 9.93 -12.01
CA VAL A 330 1.04 10.60 -11.11
C VAL A 330 2.30 11.03 -11.89
N ALA A 331 2.81 10.21 -12.81
CA ALA A 331 3.92 10.61 -13.69
C ALA A 331 3.54 11.78 -14.62
N VAL A 332 2.29 11.82 -15.11
CA VAL A 332 1.78 12.98 -15.87
C VAL A 332 1.73 14.22 -14.98
N ALA A 333 1.23 14.12 -13.74
CA ALA A 333 1.25 15.23 -12.78
C ALA A 333 2.69 15.72 -12.49
N ALA A 334 3.66 14.81 -12.39
CA ALA A 334 5.08 15.15 -12.25
C ALA A 334 5.59 15.94 -13.47
N PHE A 335 5.23 15.53 -14.68
CA PHE A 335 5.57 16.25 -15.91
C PHE A 335 4.95 17.65 -15.92
N LEU A 336 3.65 17.76 -15.68
CA LEU A 336 2.91 19.03 -15.71
C LEU A 336 3.48 20.03 -14.70
N THR A 337 3.73 19.60 -13.48
CA THR A 337 4.31 20.47 -12.44
C THR A 337 5.75 20.87 -12.76
N ALA A 338 6.56 19.98 -13.35
CA ALA A 338 7.93 20.29 -13.76
C ALA A 338 8.00 21.37 -14.85
N VAL A 339 7.03 21.42 -15.76
CA VAL A 339 7.03 22.35 -16.91
C VAL A 339 6.22 23.64 -16.66
N ALA A 340 5.25 23.62 -15.75
CA ALA A 340 4.34 24.76 -15.52
C ALA A 340 5.06 26.07 -15.23
N GLY A 341 6.00 26.09 -14.28
CA GLY A 341 6.74 27.31 -13.90
C GLY A 341 7.51 27.93 -15.07
N PRO A 342 8.38 27.17 -15.77
CA PRO A 342 9.09 27.66 -16.95
C PRO A 342 8.16 28.16 -18.07
N VAL A 343 7.07 27.44 -18.36
CA VAL A 343 6.11 27.82 -19.41
C VAL A 343 5.40 29.12 -19.06
N VAL A 344 4.84 29.22 -17.84
CA VAL A 344 4.18 30.45 -17.37
C VAL A 344 5.14 31.63 -17.40
N SER A 345 6.39 31.45 -16.98
CA SER A 345 7.41 32.51 -16.99
C SER A 345 7.68 33.00 -18.42
N ALA A 346 7.87 32.08 -19.38
CA ALA A 346 8.12 32.42 -20.78
C ALA A 346 6.93 33.12 -21.45
N VAL A 347 5.70 32.67 -21.15
CA VAL A 347 4.47 33.29 -21.64
C VAL A 347 4.33 34.71 -21.09
N HIS A 348 4.55 34.90 -19.79
CA HIS A 348 4.49 36.19 -19.13
C HIS A 348 5.54 37.19 -19.64
N ALA A 349 6.77 36.73 -19.85
CA ALA A 349 7.85 37.53 -20.42
C ALA A 349 7.52 38.01 -21.84
N ARG A 350 6.91 37.14 -22.66
CA ARG A 350 6.44 37.49 -24.01
C ARG A 350 5.34 38.54 -23.96
N PHE A 351 4.30 38.33 -23.15
CA PHE A 351 3.17 39.25 -23.04
C PHE A 351 3.59 40.64 -22.53
N ARG A 352 4.60 40.71 -21.66
CA ARG A 352 5.14 41.97 -21.13
C ARG A 352 6.26 42.59 -21.97
N GLY A 353 6.59 42.02 -23.13
CA GLY A 353 7.67 42.54 -23.98
C GLY A 353 9.03 42.58 -23.29
N GLN A 354 9.33 41.63 -22.40
CA GLN A 354 10.60 41.62 -21.66
C GLN A 354 11.78 41.31 -22.59
N PRO A 355 12.94 41.96 -22.42
CA PRO A 355 14.11 41.76 -23.29
C PRO A 355 14.62 40.31 -23.33
N ASP A 356 14.41 39.56 -22.24
CA ASP A 356 14.86 38.17 -22.10
C ASP A 356 13.79 37.12 -22.49
N ALA A 357 12.66 37.55 -23.05
CA ALA A 357 11.55 36.67 -23.43
C ALA A 357 11.97 35.52 -24.35
N VAL A 358 12.86 35.79 -25.33
CA VAL A 358 13.38 34.77 -26.25
C VAL A 358 14.21 33.71 -25.51
N ALA A 359 15.07 34.14 -24.57
CA ALA A 359 15.87 33.23 -23.77
C ALA A 359 15.01 32.39 -22.82
N GLN A 360 13.99 32.98 -22.20
CA GLN A 360 13.03 32.26 -21.37
C GLN A 360 12.21 31.24 -22.18
N GLN A 361 11.78 31.58 -23.40
CA GLN A 361 11.08 30.65 -24.31
C GLN A 361 11.97 29.47 -24.70
N ALA A 362 13.22 29.71 -25.10
CA ALA A 362 14.16 28.64 -25.44
C ALA A 362 14.41 27.70 -24.25
N ARG A 363 14.54 28.26 -23.04
CA ARG A 363 14.67 27.48 -21.81
C ARG A 363 13.43 26.65 -21.50
N ALA A 364 12.24 27.23 -21.63
CA ALA A 364 10.98 26.52 -21.42
C ALA A 364 10.82 25.38 -22.43
N ALA A 365 11.08 25.62 -23.71
CA ALA A 365 11.04 24.60 -24.76
C ALA A 365 12.02 23.44 -24.48
N ASN A 366 13.24 23.74 -24.03
CA ASN A 366 14.21 22.70 -23.67
C ASN A 366 13.75 21.86 -22.46
N ILE A 367 13.19 22.49 -21.43
CA ILE A 367 12.66 21.77 -20.26
C ILE A 367 11.47 20.90 -20.66
N VAL A 368 10.52 21.45 -21.42
CA VAL A 368 9.35 20.70 -21.92
C VAL A 368 9.81 19.51 -22.76
N GLY A 369 10.65 19.72 -23.77
CA GLY A 369 11.14 18.66 -24.64
C GLY A 369 11.90 17.57 -23.86
N ARG A 370 12.73 17.95 -22.89
CA ARG A 370 13.47 16.99 -22.07
C ARG A 370 12.56 16.20 -21.13
N GLN A 371 11.64 16.85 -20.44
CA GLN A 371 10.73 16.16 -19.52
C GLN A 371 9.74 15.29 -20.29
N ALA A 372 9.27 15.72 -21.45
CA ALA A 372 8.42 14.92 -22.33
C ALA A 372 9.15 13.67 -22.84
N LEU A 373 10.41 13.82 -23.30
CA LEU A 373 11.24 12.69 -23.70
C LEU A 373 11.49 11.74 -22.53
N ASN A 374 11.80 12.26 -21.34
CA ASN A 374 12.02 11.43 -20.17
C ASN A 374 10.74 10.68 -19.73
N LEU A 375 9.57 11.33 -19.78
CA LEU A 375 8.28 10.69 -19.52
C LEU A 375 7.98 9.59 -20.54
N ALA A 376 8.18 9.85 -21.83
CA ALA A 376 7.99 8.85 -22.89
C ALA A 376 8.91 7.63 -22.69
N LEU A 377 10.19 7.87 -22.38
CA LEU A 377 11.15 6.79 -22.10
C LEU A 377 10.81 6.02 -20.82
N ALA A 378 10.33 6.70 -19.77
CA ALA A 378 9.83 6.05 -18.57
C ALA A 378 8.60 5.17 -18.87
N GLY A 379 7.70 5.65 -19.73
CA GLY A 379 6.55 4.90 -20.22
C GLY A 379 6.95 3.66 -21.01
N LEU A 380 7.97 3.74 -21.88
CA LEU A 380 8.49 2.58 -22.61
C LEU A 380 9.11 1.54 -21.67
N VAL A 381 9.86 1.96 -20.66
CA VAL A 381 10.40 1.04 -19.64
C VAL A 381 9.28 0.39 -18.84
N ALA A 382 8.29 1.18 -18.40
CA ALA A 382 7.12 0.65 -17.69
C ALA A 382 6.35 -0.36 -18.56
N LEU A 383 6.17 -0.04 -19.85
CA LEU A 383 5.51 -0.90 -20.83
C LEU A 383 6.29 -2.21 -21.04
N ALA A 384 7.62 -2.15 -21.15
CA ALA A 384 8.47 -3.33 -21.27
C ALA A 384 8.32 -4.28 -20.08
N ILE A 385 8.22 -3.75 -18.86
CA ILE A 385 7.95 -4.52 -17.65
C ILE A 385 6.50 -5.04 -17.66
N PHE A 386 5.55 -4.25 -18.16
CA PHE A 386 4.15 -4.63 -18.24
C PHE A 386 3.84 -5.73 -19.27
N VAL A 387 4.75 -6.05 -20.21
CA VAL A 387 4.47 -6.96 -21.35
C VAL A 387 3.82 -8.31 -20.96
N PRO A 388 4.31 -9.09 -19.98
CA PRO A 388 3.62 -10.32 -19.57
C PRO A 388 2.19 -10.06 -19.10
N MET A 389 2.00 -9.04 -18.26
CA MET A 389 0.66 -8.65 -17.80
C MET A 389 -0.21 -8.13 -18.95
N LEU A 390 0.36 -7.45 -19.95
CA LEU A 390 -0.34 -7.04 -21.17
C LEU A 390 -0.88 -8.25 -21.93
N ARG A 391 -0.13 -9.35 -21.99
CA ARG A 391 -0.61 -10.61 -22.57
C ARG A 391 -1.78 -11.18 -21.76
N ALA A 392 -1.68 -11.19 -20.43
CA ALA A 392 -2.80 -11.62 -19.58
C ALA A 392 -4.04 -10.73 -19.76
N TRP A 393 -3.88 -9.42 -19.93
CA TRP A 393 -4.98 -8.49 -20.22
C TRP A 393 -5.64 -8.73 -21.57
N HIS A 394 -4.85 -9.18 -22.55
CA HIS A 394 -5.36 -9.52 -23.87
C HIS A 394 -6.14 -10.83 -23.87
N ASP A 395 -5.61 -11.85 -23.17
CA ASP A 395 -6.21 -13.19 -23.15
C ASP A 395 -7.40 -13.30 -22.18
N TYR A 396 -7.35 -12.59 -21.04
CA TYR A 396 -8.33 -12.66 -19.95
C TYR A 396 -8.89 -11.28 -19.57
N PRO A 397 -9.43 -10.50 -20.53
CA PRO A 397 -9.85 -9.12 -20.28
C PRO A 397 -10.97 -9.04 -19.24
N ALA A 398 -11.93 -9.98 -19.28
CA ALA A 398 -13.05 -10.00 -18.33
C ALA A 398 -12.56 -10.14 -16.89
N GLU A 399 -11.64 -11.05 -16.63
CA GLU A 399 -11.11 -11.34 -15.30
C GLU A 399 -10.23 -10.20 -14.76
N VAL A 400 -9.39 -9.62 -15.61
CA VAL A 400 -8.51 -8.49 -15.25
C VAL A 400 -9.30 -7.24 -14.88
N TRP A 401 -10.40 -6.99 -15.59
CA TRP A 401 -11.22 -5.80 -15.42
C TRP A 401 -12.40 -5.98 -14.48
N ASN A 402 -12.74 -7.22 -14.09
CA ASN A 402 -13.92 -7.55 -13.28
C ASN A 402 -14.06 -6.65 -12.05
N ARG A 403 -13.01 -6.59 -11.21
CA ARG A 403 -12.99 -5.76 -9.99
C ARG A 403 -13.19 -4.27 -10.25
N VAL A 404 -12.68 -3.75 -11.37
CA VAL A 404 -12.84 -2.33 -11.73
C VAL A 404 -14.26 -2.08 -12.23
N ILE A 405 -14.76 -2.93 -13.13
CA ILE A 405 -16.08 -2.80 -13.73
C ILE A 405 -17.15 -2.90 -12.63
N ASN A 406 -17.09 -3.92 -11.77
CA ASN A 406 -18.07 -4.13 -10.70
C ASN A 406 -18.14 -2.98 -9.69
N ARG A 407 -17.07 -2.21 -9.53
CA ARG A 407 -17.02 -1.08 -8.58
C ARG A 407 -17.35 0.25 -9.24
N THR A 408 -17.22 0.37 -10.55
CA THR A 408 -17.42 1.63 -11.29
C THR A 408 -18.73 1.68 -12.07
N THR A 409 -19.36 0.54 -12.33
CA THR A 409 -20.58 0.40 -13.15
C THR A 409 -21.67 -0.38 -12.43
N SER A 410 -22.87 -0.39 -13.02
CA SER A 410 -24.01 -1.17 -12.52
C SER A 410 -23.92 -2.68 -12.79
N ASN A 411 -22.73 -3.22 -13.05
CA ASN A 411 -22.56 -4.63 -13.43
C ASN A 411 -22.89 -5.61 -12.29
N GLU A 412 -22.57 -5.25 -11.05
CA GLU A 412 -22.84 -6.08 -9.86
C GLU A 412 -24.06 -5.57 -9.08
N VAL A 413 -24.15 -4.26 -8.84
CA VAL A 413 -25.25 -3.61 -8.14
C VAL A 413 -25.67 -2.36 -8.90
N ALA A 414 -26.98 -2.14 -9.03
CA ALA A 414 -27.52 -0.98 -9.72
C ALA A 414 -27.12 0.33 -9.01
N ILE A 415 -26.55 1.27 -9.77
CA ILE A 415 -26.23 2.61 -9.26
C ILE A 415 -27.53 3.40 -9.05
N GLN A 416 -27.83 3.74 -7.80
CA GLN A 416 -29.08 4.40 -7.41
C GLN A 416 -29.07 5.92 -7.60
N GLU A 417 -27.91 6.56 -7.58
CA GLU A 417 -27.73 8.02 -7.67
C GLU A 417 -26.90 8.44 -8.88
N PRO A 418 -26.99 9.71 -9.36
CA PRO A 418 -26.14 10.18 -10.44
C PRO A 418 -24.65 9.95 -10.17
N PRO A 419 -23.90 9.26 -11.05
CA PRO A 419 -22.51 8.86 -10.80
C PRO A 419 -21.57 9.98 -10.38
N LEU A 420 -21.71 11.18 -10.98
CA LEU A 420 -20.90 12.34 -10.61
C LEU A 420 -21.17 12.80 -9.17
N ARG A 421 -22.42 12.72 -8.71
CA ARG A 421 -22.78 13.05 -7.33
C ARG A 421 -22.13 12.05 -6.38
N VAL A 422 -22.26 10.75 -6.65
CA VAL A 422 -21.64 9.69 -5.85
C VAL A 422 -20.12 9.88 -5.79
N PHE A 423 -19.48 10.14 -6.93
CA PHE A 423 -18.05 10.42 -7.01
C PHE A 423 -17.62 11.57 -6.09
N VAL A 424 -18.34 12.71 -6.14
CA VAL A 424 -18.03 13.87 -5.29
C VAL A 424 -18.19 13.54 -3.80
N HIS A 425 -19.23 12.78 -3.43
CA HIS A 425 -19.44 12.34 -2.04
C HIS A 425 -18.32 11.39 -1.59
N ASN A 426 -18.02 10.35 -2.38
CA ASN A 426 -16.94 9.41 -2.10
C ASN A 426 -15.58 10.12 -1.96
N TYR A 427 -15.31 11.10 -2.82
CA TYR A 427 -14.08 11.89 -2.75
C TYR A 427 -14.01 12.75 -1.49
N ALA A 428 -15.13 13.37 -1.11
CA ALA A 428 -15.23 14.09 0.15
C ALA A 428 -14.99 13.15 1.35
N ASP A 429 -15.59 11.96 1.35
CA ASP A 429 -15.40 10.98 2.41
C ASP A 429 -13.96 10.46 2.48
N ALA A 430 -13.31 10.26 1.33
CA ALA A 430 -11.88 9.94 1.24
C ALA A 430 -10.99 11.04 1.84
N LEU A 431 -11.35 12.32 1.71
CA LEU A 431 -10.65 13.42 2.38
C LEU A 431 -10.93 13.45 3.89
N ARG A 432 -12.17 13.15 4.30
CA ARG A 432 -12.59 13.12 5.71
C ARG A 432 -11.98 11.94 6.48
N MET A 433 -11.55 10.89 5.79
CA MET A 433 -11.04 9.66 6.41
C MET A 433 -9.86 9.87 7.37
N PHE A 434 -9.04 10.90 7.11
CA PHE A 434 -7.85 11.16 7.91
C PHE A 434 -8.18 11.60 9.34
N ASN A 435 -9.18 12.46 9.52
CA ASN A 435 -9.45 13.15 10.78
C ASN A 435 -10.87 12.93 11.34
N LEU A 436 -11.84 12.54 10.51
CA LEU A 436 -13.27 12.53 10.89
C LEU A 436 -13.85 11.14 10.99
N ARG A 437 -13.97 10.44 9.86
CA ARG A 437 -14.61 9.13 9.78
C ARG A 437 -13.90 8.29 8.74
N GLY A 438 -13.22 7.25 9.20
CA GLY A 438 -12.49 6.34 8.33
C GLY A 438 -13.35 5.23 7.75
N ASP A 439 -12.64 4.24 7.23
CA ASP A 439 -13.19 3.04 6.60
C ASP A 439 -14.08 2.26 7.57
N VAL A 440 -15.20 1.76 7.04
CA VAL A 440 -16.20 0.98 7.78
C VAL A 440 -15.98 -0.52 7.65
N ALA A 441 -15.12 -0.97 6.73
CA ALA A 441 -14.81 -2.37 6.54
C ALA A 441 -14.04 -2.92 7.75
N TRP A 442 -14.68 -3.84 8.48
CA TRP A 442 -14.16 -4.46 9.70
C TRP A 442 -12.83 -5.22 9.48
N ILE A 443 -12.63 -5.76 8.27
CA ILE A 443 -11.43 -6.53 7.94
C ILE A 443 -10.20 -5.63 7.93
N SER A 444 -10.28 -4.44 7.32
CA SER A 444 -9.13 -3.57 7.07
C SER A 444 -9.01 -2.38 8.02
N ALA A 445 -10.01 -2.12 8.85
CA ALA A 445 -10.03 -0.97 9.75
C ALA A 445 -10.89 -1.23 11.00
N LEU A 446 -10.68 -0.42 12.04
CA LEU A 446 -11.67 -0.28 13.12
C LEU A 446 -12.83 0.58 12.57
N PRO A 447 -14.06 0.03 12.42
CA PRO A 447 -15.11 0.66 11.64
C PRO A 447 -15.41 2.12 12.02
N GLY A 448 -15.21 3.01 11.06
CA GLY A 448 -15.47 4.44 11.19
C GLY A 448 -14.50 5.20 12.09
N ALA A 449 -13.43 4.59 12.60
CA ALA A 449 -12.36 5.30 13.30
C ALA A 449 -11.50 6.09 12.30
N PRO A 450 -11.05 7.32 12.61
CA PRO A 450 -10.16 8.09 11.74
C PRO A 450 -8.82 7.38 11.49
N MET A 451 -8.29 7.50 10.27
CA MET A 451 -7.03 6.85 9.87
C MET A 451 -5.80 7.44 10.58
N LEU A 452 -5.90 8.68 11.10
CA LEU A 452 -4.87 9.30 11.92
C LEU A 452 -5.34 9.34 13.38
N ASP A 453 -4.44 9.02 14.31
CA ASP A 453 -4.70 9.21 15.73
C ASP A 453 -4.83 10.70 16.08
N LEU A 454 -5.28 10.96 17.30
CA LEU A 454 -5.51 12.30 17.83
C LEU A 454 -4.31 13.24 17.64
N ILE A 455 -3.09 12.77 17.85
CA ILE A 455 -1.88 13.59 17.74
C ILE A 455 -1.49 13.76 16.28
N THR A 456 -1.39 12.66 15.53
CA THR A 456 -0.98 12.72 14.12
C THR A 456 -1.97 13.51 13.27
N GLY A 457 -3.27 13.43 13.56
CA GLY A 457 -4.32 14.20 12.90
C GLY A 457 -4.14 15.71 13.07
N VAL A 458 -3.75 16.17 14.25
CA VAL A 458 -3.41 17.60 14.50
C VAL A 458 -2.16 18.01 13.74
N LEU A 459 -1.11 17.19 13.82
CA LEU A 459 0.14 17.46 13.12
C LEU A 459 -0.07 17.52 11.60
N PHE A 460 -0.95 16.68 11.05
CA PHE A 460 -1.31 16.67 9.64
C PHE A 460 -2.01 17.96 9.22
N VAL A 461 -3.03 18.43 9.96
CA VAL A 461 -3.73 19.68 9.65
C VAL A 461 -2.78 20.88 9.70
N LEU A 462 -1.98 21.02 10.76
CA LEU A 462 -0.99 22.09 10.87
C LEU A 462 0.09 21.99 9.77
N GLY A 463 0.48 20.77 9.42
CA GLY A 463 1.44 20.48 8.36
C GLY A 463 0.90 20.87 6.99
N LEU A 464 -0.38 20.61 6.73
CA LEU A 464 -1.06 20.99 5.50
C LEU A 464 -1.15 22.51 5.38
N VAL A 465 -1.52 23.22 6.46
CA VAL A 465 -1.50 24.70 6.49
C VAL A 465 -0.10 25.22 6.17
N ALA A 466 0.94 24.67 6.80
CA ALA A 466 2.33 25.04 6.51
C ALA A 466 2.71 24.75 5.05
N TRP A 467 2.23 23.63 4.48
CA TRP A 467 2.48 23.24 3.09
C TRP A 467 1.83 24.21 2.10
N LEU A 468 0.61 24.66 2.38
CA LEU A 468 -0.08 25.65 1.56
C LEU A 468 0.65 26.99 1.54
N VAL A 469 1.18 27.43 2.69
CA VAL A 469 2.05 28.62 2.76
C VAL A 469 3.36 28.38 1.99
N ARG A 470 3.98 27.20 2.15
CA ARG A 470 5.21 26.80 1.46
C ARG A 470 5.08 26.89 -0.06
N LEU A 471 3.96 26.43 -0.64
CA LEU A 471 3.68 26.54 -2.08
C LEU A 471 3.85 27.99 -2.57
N ARG A 472 3.33 28.95 -1.79
CA ARG A 472 3.34 30.36 -2.17
C ARG A 472 4.70 31.02 -1.99
N VAL A 473 5.44 30.62 -0.94
CA VAL A 473 6.73 31.22 -0.54
C VAL A 473 7.91 30.62 -1.32
N ARG A 474 7.94 29.29 -1.48
CA ARG A 474 9.05 28.55 -2.09
C ARG A 474 8.86 28.35 -3.60
N ARG A 475 7.61 28.19 -4.06
CA ARG A 475 7.25 27.94 -5.47
C ARG A 475 8.05 26.78 -6.11
N ASP A 476 8.37 25.76 -5.31
CA ASP A 476 9.03 24.55 -5.80
C ASP A 476 7.98 23.64 -6.47
N PRO A 477 8.17 23.18 -7.72
CA PRO A 477 7.21 22.33 -8.40
C PRO A 477 6.92 21.02 -7.65
N VAL A 478 7.86 20.53 -6.84
CA VAL A 478 7.68 19.32 -6.02
C VAL A 478 6.59 19.52 -4.95
N ASP A 479 6.49 20.72 -4.38
CA ASP A 479 5.50 20.98 -3.33
C ASP A 479 4.08 20.83 -3.89
N ALA A 480 3.84 21.30 -5.12
CA ALA A 480 2.56 21.15 -5.81
C ALA A 480 2.31 19.71 -6.29
N PHE A 481 3.37 19.07 -6.81
CA PHE A 481 3.32 17.68 -7.24
C PHE A 481 2.85 16.74 -6.13
N LEU A 482 3.37 16.88 -4.90
CA LEU A 482 3.00 16.01 -3.80
C LEU A 482 1.51 16.09 -3.45
N LEU A 483 0.91 17.28 -3.44
CA LEU A 483 -0.52 17.41 -3.20
C LEU A 483 -1.33 16.78 -4.33
N LEU A 484 -0.96 17.03 -5.60
CA LEU A 484 -1.61 16.41 -6.75
C LEU A 484 -1.49 14.89 -6.72
N ALA A 485 -0.32 14.35 -6.40
CA ALA A 485 -0.09 12.92 -6.27
C ALA A 485 -0.97 12.30 -5.17
N GLY A 486 -1.11 12.98 -4.03
CA GLY A 486 -2.00 12.56 -2.95
C GLY A 486 -3.46 12.54 -3.39
N LEU A 487 -3.92 13.59 -4.05
CA LEU A 487 -5.28 13.68 -4.61
C LEU A 487 -5.55 12.60 -5.66
N ILE A 488 -4.59 12.31 -6.54
CA ILE A 488 -4.71 11.23 -7.52
C ILE A 488 -4.81 9.87 -6.82
N MET A 489 -4.05 9.63 -5.76
CA MET A 489 -4.11 8.37 -5.00
C MET A 489 -5.36 8.20 -4.13
N LEU A 490 -6.26 9.18 -4.07
CA LEU A 490 -7.60 9.02 -3.50
C LEU A 490 -8.62 8.49 -4.52
N LEU A 491 -8.35 8.61 -5.83
CA LEU A 491 -9.27 8.18 -6.88
C LEU A 491 -9.67 6.70 -6.80
N PRO A 492 -8.77 5.74 -6.45
CA PRO A 492 -9.18 4.34 -6.33
C PRO A 492 -10.31 4.12 -5.31
N SER A 493 -10.38 4.93 -4.24
CA SER A 493 -11.54 4.93 -3.33
C SER A 493 -12.70 5.68 -3.99
N ALA A 494 -12.49 6.91 -4.42
CA ALA A 494 -13.58 7.77 -4.92
C ALA A 494 -14.36 7.17 -6.11
N LEU A 495 -13.71 6.37 -6.95
CA LEU A 495 -14.29 5.72 -8.13
C LEU A 495 -15.12 4.47 -7.81
N ALA A 496 -15.27 4.04 -6.55
CA ALA A 496 -16.18 2.97 -6.19
C ALA A 496 -17.65 3.48 -6.16
N ILE A 497 -18.19 3.76 -7.34
CA ILE A 497 -19.51 4.35 -7.56
C ILE A 497 -20.64 3.36 -7.23
N ALA A 498 -20.46 2.07 -7.54
CA ALA A 498 -21.50 1.07 -7.32
C ALA A 498 -21.67 0.70 -5.83
N PHE A 499 -20.65 0.93 -5.01
CA PHE A 499 -20.62 0.58 -3.59
C PHE A 499 -20.19 1.79 -2.74
N PRO A 500 -21.02 2.85 -2.64
CA PRO A 500 -20.69 4.05 -1.88
C PRO A 500 -20.47 3.75 -0.38
N ILE A 501 -21.12 2.73 0.16
CA ILE A 501 -20.95 2.30 1.56
C ILE A 501 -19.53 1.81 1.89
N GLU A 502 -18.77 1.35 0.88
CA GLU A 502 -17.36 0.97 1.06
C GLU A 502 -16.41 2.19 1.03
N ASN A 503 -16.94 3.42 1.01
CA ASN A 503 -16.15 4.64 1.01
C ASN A 503 -16.29 5.39 2.34
N PRO A 504 -15.17 5.93 2.89
CA PRO A 504 -13.81 5.86 2.35
C PRO A 504 -13.20 4.46 2.54
N SER A 505 -12.21 4.11 1.72
CA SER A 505 -11.50 2.84 1.83
C SER A 505 -10.03 3.03 2.21
N ALA A 506 -9.66 2.54 3.39
CA ALA A 506 -8.32 2.60 3.96
C ALA A 506 -7.30 1.82 3.10
N THR A 507 -7.77 0.79 2.40
CA THR A 507 -6.94 -0.04 1.51
C THR A 507 -6.76 0.61 0.15
N ARG A 508 -7.84 1.12 -0.48
CA ARG A 508 -7.79 1.75 -1.82
C ARG A 508 -7.05 3.10 -1.78
N ALA A 509 -7.15 3.84 -0.68
CA ALA A 509 -6.45 5.12 -0.49
C ALA A 509 -5.04 4.99 0.13
N SER A 510 -4.53 3.76 0.33
CA SER A 510 -3.25 3.48 0.99
C SER A 510 -2.03 4.13 0.31
N GLY A 511 -2.11 4.44 -0.99
CA GLY A 511 -1.07 5.21 -1.69
C GLY A 511 -0.83 6.62 -1.14
N THR A 512 -1.75 7.17 -0.35
CA THR A 512 -1.59 8.49 0.28
C THR A 512 -0.73 8.47 1.55
N ILE A 513 -0.52 7.31 2.18
CA ILE A 513 0.28 7.12 3.40
C ILE A 513 1.60 7.88 3.38
N PRO A 514 2.51 7.70 2.39
CA PRO A 514 3.80 8.40 2.40
C PRO A 514 3.68 9.92 2.37
N ILE A 515 2.61 10.47 1.77
CA ILE A 515 2.39 11.91 1.67
C ILE A 515 1.83 12.45 2.98
N VAL A 516 0.82 11.78 3.53
CA VAL A 516 0.13 12.18 4.77
C VAL A 516 1.11 12.20 5.96
N PHE A 517 1.90 11.14 6.13
CA PHE A 517 2.87 11.07 7.23
C PHE A 517 4.04 12.03 7.04
N LEU A 518 4.44 12.33 5.80
CA LEU A 518 5.45 13.35 5.53
C LEU A 518 4.96 14.75 5.90
N VAL A 519 3.73 15.09 5.51
CA VAL A 519 3.10 16.39 5.82
C VAL A 519 2.95 16.55 7.34
N ALA A 520 2.48 15.52 8.04
CA ALA A 520 2.36 15.54 9.50
C ALA A 520 3.72 15.69 10.20
N ALA A 521 4.72 14.92 9.76
CA ALA A 521 6.07 14.96 10.30
C ALA A 521 6.75 16.33 10.16
N TRP A 522 6.42 17.06 9.10
CA TRP A 522 7.04 18.36 8.87
C TRP A 522 6.68 19.38 9.95
N THR A 523 5.49 19.29 10.55
CA THR A 523 5.11 20.12 11.71
C THR A 523 6.08 19.94 12.87
N LEU A 524 6.50 18.71 13.17
CA LEU A 524 7.48 18.43 14.24
C LEU A 524 8.84 19.04 13.93
N ALA A 525 9.29 18.92 12.67
CA ALA A 525 10.53 19.52 12.22
C ALA A 525 10.49 21.06 12.30
N LEU A 526 9.39 21.69 11.90
CA LEU A 526 9.21 23.14 12.02
C LEU A 526 9.28 23.60 13.48
N ILE A 527 8.60 22.90 14.40
CA ILE A 527 8.64 23.22 15.83
C ILE A 527 10.07 23.12 16.36
N ARG A 528 10.77 22.00 16.10
CA ARG A 528 12.14 21.79 16.58
C ARG A 528 13.09 22.84 16.03
N GLN A 529 13.03 23.11 14.73
CA GLN A 529 13.89 24.07 14.05
C GLN A 529 13.65 25.50 14.54
N HIS A 530 12.39 25.88 14.71
CA HIS A 530 12.01 27.20 15.21
C HIS A 530 12.45 27.39 16.67
N TRP A 531 12.17 26.45 17.58
CA TRP A 531 12.60 26.56 18.99
C TRP A 531 14.12 26.55 19.15
N THR A 532 14.83 25.79 18.33
CA THR A 532 16.31 25.82 18.31
C THR A 532 16.84 27.19 17.88
N ALA A 533 16.14 27.89 16.97
CA ALA A 533 16.50 29.22 16.52
C ALA A 533 16.17 30.32 17.55
N THR A 534 15.03 30.22 18.24
CA THR A 534 14.55 31.27 19.16
C THR A 534 15.07 31.11 20.58
N LEU A 535 15.12 29.90 21.13
CA LEU A 535 15.54 29.62 22.52
C LEU A 535 17.03 29.29 22.65
N GLY A 536 17.76 29.30 21.53
CA GLY A 536 19.14 28.85 21.45
C GLY A 536 19.28 27.33 21.38
N ARG A 537 20.45 26.86 20.92
CA ARG A 537 20.64 25.45 20.52
C ARG A 537 20.38 24.45 21.64
N ARG A 538 20.86 24.68 22.86
CA ARG A 538 20.74 23.72 23.98
C ARG A 538 19.30 23.63 24.49
N ALA A 539 18.72 24.76 24.90
CA ALA A 539 17.35 24.79 25.43
C ALA A 539 16.32 24.43 24.35
N GLY A 540 16.48 24.93 23.13
CA GLY A 540 15.61 24.61 22.01
C GLY A 540 15.60 23.12 21.68
N LEU A 541 16.76 22.45 21.62
CA LEU A 541 16.83 21.01 21.40
C LEU A 541 16.23 20.20 22.56
N ALA A 542 16.50 20.58 23.82
CA ALA A 542 15.97 19.88 24.99
C ALA A 542 14.43 19.98 25.07
N LEU A 543 13.89 21.19 24.96
CA LEU A 543 12.44 21.44 25.07
C LEU A 543 11.66 20.85 23.90
N SER A 544 12.16 21.03 22.67
CA SER A 544 11.51 20.43 21.50
C SER A 544 11.64 18.91 21.49
N GLY A 545 12.79 18.36 21.92
CA GLY A 545 12.99 16.93 22.09
C GLY A 545 12.03 16.32 23.10
N LEU A 546 11.84 16.97 24.26
CA LEU A 546 10.86 16.55 25.27
C LEU A 546 9.44 16.59 24.70
N LEU A 547 9.04 17.69 24.05
CA LEU A 547 7.71 17.80 23.44
C LEU A 547 7.49 16.70 22.39
N ILE A 548 8.44 16.49 21.48
CA ILE A 548 8.35 15.47 20.44
C ILE A 548 8.27 14.07 21.05
N ALA A 549 9.07 13.78 22.08
CA ALA A 549 9.01 12.50 22.79
C ALA A 549 7.63 12.29 23.41
N VAL A 550 7.07 13.29 24.11
CA VAL A 550 5.71 13.23 24.68
C VAL A 550 4.66 12.99 23.60
N LEU A 551 4.71 13.72 22.48
CA LEU A 551 3.76 13.57 21.37
C LEU A 551 3.84 12.19 20.72
N LEU A 552 5.06 11.69 20.46
CA LEU A 552 5.27 10.37 19.87
C LEU A 552 4.85 9.25 20.82
N THR A 553 5.16 9.36 22.12
CA THR A 553 4.73 8.38 23.12
C THR A 553 3.21 8.37 23.28
N ALA A 554 2.57 9.55 23.35
CA ALA A 554 1.12 9.65 23.41
C ALA A 554 0.46 9.05 22.15
N SER A 555 0.97 9.38 20.97
CA SER A 555 0.53 8.80 19.70
C SER A 555 0.72 7.27 19.69
N ALA A 556 1.85 6.75 20.16
CA ALA A 556 2.11 5.32 20.21
C ALA A 556 1.11 4.60 21.14
N VAL A 557 0.80 5.16 22.30
CA VAL A 557 -0.19 4.60 23.23
C VAL A 557 -1.59 4.60 22.61
N LEU A 558 -1.98 5.68 21.94
CA LEU A 558 -3.27 5.77 21.25
C LEU A 558 -3.37 4.74 20.13
N ASN A 559 -2.38 4.68 19.25
CA ASN A 559 -2.37 3.71 18.15
C ASN A 559 -2.29 2.26 18.64
N TYR A 560 -1.58 1.99 19.74
CA TYR A 560 -1.56 0.68 20.38
C TYR A 560 -2.97 0.27 20.83
N ARG A 561 -3.69 1.17 21.54
CA ARG A 561 -5.07 0.91 21.96
C ARG A 561 -6.01 0.74 20.78
N THR A 562 -5.89 1.58 19.74
CA THR A 562 -6.72 1.46 18.53
C THR A 562 -6.54 0.12 17.86
N TYR A 563 -5.30 -0.36 17.68
CA TYR A 563 -5.04 -1.59 16.94
C TYR A 563 -5.13 -2.86 17.80
N PHE A 564 -4.37 -2.94 18.89
CA PHE A 564 -4.23 -4.17 19.68
C PHE A 564 -5.38 -4.40 20.68
N VAL A 565 -6.24 -3.40 20.89
CA VAL A 565 -7.45 -3.52 21.73
C VAL A 565 -8.69 -3.33 20.88
N GLY A 566 -8.93 -2.12 20.35
CA GLY A 566 -10.16 -1.79 19.64
C GLY A 566 -10.38 -2.62 18.36
N TYR A 567 -9.40 -2.60 17.45
CA TYR A 567 -9.47 -3.38 16.21
C TYR A 567 -9.45 -4.89 16.49
N ALA A 568 -8.61 -5.36 17.42
CA ALA A 568 -8.58 -6.78 17.78
C ALA A 568 -9.94 -7.30 18.29
N GLU A 569 -10.60 -6.56 19.19
CA GLU A 569 -11.94 -6.88 19.68
C GLU A 569 -13.01 -6.79 18.59
N SER A 570 -12.96 -5.71 17.78
CA SER A 570 -13.89 -5.52 16.67
C SER A 570 -13.75 -6.61 15.60
N TYR A 571 -12.53 -7.04 15.30
CA TYR A 571 -12.25 -8.08 14.32
C TYR A 571 -12.75 -9.43 14.83
N ARG A 572 -12.43 -9.79 16.08
CA ARG A 572 -12.88 -11.04 16.70
C ARG A 572 -14.40 -11.19 16.66
N ARG A 573 -15.14 -10.13 17.00
CA ARG A 573 -16.62 -10.13 16.95
C ARG A 573 -17.19 -10.26 15.53
N ALA A 574 -16.45 -9.78 14.53
CA ALA A 574 -16.93 -9.76 13.15
C ALA A 574 -16.58 -11.04 12.38
N ALA A 575 -15.37 -11.59 12.60
CA ALA A 575 -14.91 -12.79 11.94
C ALA A 575 -15.69 -14.04 12.40
N LEU A 576 -15.77 -15.03 11.52
CA LEU A 576 -16.11 -16.41 11.88
C LEU A 576 -14.89 -17.08 12.52
N ASN A 577 -15.06 -18.23 13.17
CA ASN A 577 -14.05 -18.94 13.97
C ASN A 577 -13.60 -20.30 13.36
N PRO A 578 -13.13 -20.37 12.10
CA PRO A 578 -12.67 -21.62 11.51
C PRO A 578 -11.53 -22.28 12.29
N GLY A 579 -10.68 -21.50 12.99
CA GLY A 579 -9.63 -22.05 13.85
C GLY A 579 -10.19 -22.85 15.03
N GLU A 580 -11.19 -22.31 15.75
CA GLU A 580 -11.84 -23.02 16.86
C GLU A 580 -12.54 -24.30 16.39
N VAL A 581 -13.19 -24.25 15.22
CA VAL A 581 -13.81 -25.43 14.60
C VAL A 581 -12.77 -26.48 14.25
N ALA A 582 -11.65 -26.07 13.64
CA ALA A 582 -10.56 -26.97 13.29
C ALA A 582 -9.94 -27.63 14.53
N ASP A 583 -9.71 -26.86 15.59
CA ASP A 583 -9.18 -27.38 16.87
C ASP A 583 -10.12 -28.41 17.49
N ALA A 584 -11.45 -28.14 17.51
CA ALA A 584 -12.44 -29.08 18.02
C ALA A 584 -12.52 -30.37 17.18
N VAL A 585 -12.48 -30.25 15.84
CA VAL A 585 -12.39 -31.42 14.95
C VAL A 585 -11.14 -32.24 15.27
N ARG A 586 -9.98 -31.60 15.44
CA ARG A 586 -8.71 -32.25 15.75
C ARG A 586 -8.69 -32.92 17.12
N GLU A 587 -9.44 -32.40 18.09
CA GLU A 587 -9.64 -33.06 19.39
C GLU A 587 -10.42 -34.37 19.24
N VAL A 588 -11.43 -34.42 18.36
CA VAL A 588 -12.25 -35.60 18.12
C VAL A 588 -11.51 -36.68 17.33
N ILE A 589 -10.90 -36.32 16.20
CA ILE A 589 -10.32 -37.30 15.27
C ILE A 589 -8.83 -37.60 15.54
N GLY A 590 -8.15 -36.71 16.26
CA GLY A 590 -6.70 -36.76 16.50
C GLY A 590 -5.88 -35.81 15.62
N PRO A 591 -4.69 -35.39 16.10
CA PRO A 591 -3.88 -34.33 15.48
C PRO A 591 -3.37 -34.68 14.07
N GLU A 592 -3.09 -35.95 13.81
CA GLU A 592 -2.50 -36.44 12.55
C GLU A 592 -3.49 -37.26 11.70
N ALA A 593 -4.75 -37.37 12.13
CA ALA A 593 -5.74 -38.15 11.41
C ALA A 593 -6.14 -37.49 10.08
N SER A 594 -6.57 -38.29 9.11
CA SER A 594 -7.11 -37.77 7.85
C SER A 594 -8.41 -36.99 8.09
N LEU A 595 -8.62 -35.89 7.35
CA LEU A 595 -9.90 -35.16 7.34
C LEU A 595 -10.96 -35.81 6.44
N GLU A 596 -10.69 -37.00 5.90
CA GLU A 596 -11.58 -37.68 4.96
C GLU A 596 -13.00 -37.91 5.49
N GLY A 597 -13.13 -38.20 6.79
CA GLY A 597 -14.42 -38.34 7.48
C GLY A 597 -15.05 -37.03 7.95
N VAL A 598 -14.46 -35.87 7.67
CA VAL A 598 -14.95 -34.57 8.16
C VAL A 598 -15.71 -33.84 7.06
N TRP A 599 -16.88 -33.31 7.39
CA TRP A 599 -17.78 -32.62 6.45
C TRP A 599 -18.35 -31.34 7.06
N LEU A 600 -18.35 -30.24 6.31
CA LEU A 600 -19.11 -29.05 6.68
C LEU A 600 -20.52 -29.13 6.09
N GLN A 601 -21.55 -29.07 6.94
CA GLN A 601 -22.91 -28.79 6.52
C GLN A 601 -23.07 -27.27 6.32
N GLY A 602 -23.43 -26.88 5.11
CA GLY A 602 -23.53 -25.50 4.68
C GLY A 602 -24.70 -24.78 5.34
N TRP A 603 -24.44 -23.52 5.73
CA TRP A 603 -25.43 -22.61 6.30
C TRP A 603 -25.25 -21.20 5.71
N PRO A 604 -26.33 -20.43 5.48
CA PRO A 604 -26.23 -19.10 4.87
C PRO A 604 -25.29 -18.15 5.64
N PHE A 605 -24.36 -17.51 4.91
CA PHE A 605 -23.39 -16.55 5.44
C PHE A 605 -22.48 -17.07 6.56
N TRP A 606 -22.23 -18.39 6.58
CA TRP A 606 -21.44 -19.05 7.61
C TRP A 606 -20.04 -19.48 7.11
N HIS A 607 -19.46 -20.54 7.67
CA HIS A 607 -18.05 -20.92 7.46
C HIS A 607 -17.68 -21.20 6.00
N ASP A 608 -16.47 -20.78 5.64
CA ASP A 608 -15.75 -21.27 4.47
C ASP A 608 -15.05 -22.58 4.86
N TYR A 609 -15.50 -23.71 4.33
CA TYR A 609 -14.95 -25.04 4.66
C TYR A 609 -13.43 -25.11 4.45
N ARG A 610 -12.90 -24.39 3.46
CA ARG A 610 -11.47 -24.36 3.14
C ARG A 610 -10.69 -23.71 4.26
N ALA A 611 -11.26 -22.70 4.93
CA ALA A 611 -10.61 -22.08 6.07
C ALA A 611 -10.45 -23.09 7.22
N ILE A 612 -11.49 -23.88 7.49
CA ILE A 612 -11.45 -24.95 8.50
C ILE A 612 -10.40 -25.99 8.13
N GLY A 613 -10.41 -26.47 6.89
CA GLY A 613 -9.42 -27.43 6.40
C GLY A 613 -7.97 -26.93 6.54
N ILE A 614 -7.72 -25.68 6.15
CA ILE A 614 -6.40 -25.05 6.25
C ILE A 614 -5.94 -24.94 7.70
N GLU A 615 -6.80 -24.47 8.61
CA GLU A 615 -6.46 -24.40 10.05
C GLU A 615 -6.26 -25.81 10.63
N ALA A 616 -7.03 -26.80 10.15
CA ALA A 616 -6.85 -28.20 10.51
C ALA A 616 -5.61 -28.83 9.84
N GLY A 617 -4.87 -28.12 8.99
CA GLY A 617 -3.62 -28.60 8.39
C GLY A 617 -3.74 -29.26 7.01
N ASP A 618 -4.90 -29.19 6.36
CA ASP A 618 -5.13 -29.67 4.99
C ASP A 618 -5.58 -28.52 4.07
N LEU A 619 -4.66 -28.07 3.21
CA LEU A 619 -4.94 -27.02 2.25
C LEU A 619 -5.85 -27.48 1.08
N THR A 620 -6.03 -28.78 0.91
CA THR A 620 -6.80 -29.38 -0.19
C THR A 620 -8.22 -29.79 0.20
N PHE A 621 -8.59 -29.60 1.48
CA PHE A 621 -9.90 -29.95 2.01
C PHE A 621 -11.06 -29.34 1.20
N ASP A 622 -11.93 -30.21 0.68
CA ASP A 622 -13.08 -29.86 -0.16
C ASP A 622 -14.41 -30.50 0.25
N HIS A 623 -14.50 -30.96 1.51
CA HIS A 623 -15.67 -31.68 2.02
C HIS A 623 -16.71 -30.71 2.59
N ALA A 624 -17.57 -30.19 1.72
CA ALA A 624 -18.71 -29.36 2.10
C ALA A 624 -19.98 -29.76 1.37
N ILE A 625 -21.07 -29.85 2.13
CA ILE A 625 -22.42 -30.07 1.64
C ILE A 625 -23.12 -28.72 1.70
N VAL A 626 -23.69 -28.25 0.59
CA VAL A 626 -24.11 -26.85 0.47
C VAL A 626 -25.37 -26.53 1.29
N ASP A 627 -26.31 -27.47 1.34
CA ASP A 627 -27.60 -27.32 2.00
C ASP A 627 -28.18 -28.68 2.41
N VAL A 628 -29.33 -28.66 3.09
CA VAL A 628 -29.97 -29.85 3.66
C VAL A 628 -30.55 -30.78 2.57
N GLU A 629 -30.94 -30.22 1.44
CA GLU A 629 -31.46 -30.97 0.30
C GLU A 629 -30.35 -31.80 -0.35
N MET A 630 -29.16 -31.21 -0.51
CA MET A 630 -27.96 -31.93 -0.91
C MET A 630 -27.52 -32.94 0.14
N LEU A 631 -27.58 -32.63 1.44
CA LEU A 631 -27.24 -33.61 2.49
C LEU A 631 -28.04 -34.89 2.32
N ARG A 632 -29.37 -34.77 2.18
CA ARG A 632 -30.26 -35.92 1.93
C ARG A 632 -29.86 -36.66 0.65
N ALA A 633 -29.65 -35.93 -0.44
CA ALA A 633 -29.28 -36.54 -1.71
C ALA A 633 -27.93 -37.27 -1.66
N TYR A 634 -26.94 -36.75 -0.92
CA TYR A 634 -25.64 -37.38 -0.75
C TYR A 634 -25.75 -38.67 0.06
N LEU A 635 -26.49 -38.64 1.18
CA LEU A 635 -26.70 -39.82 2.02
C LEU A 635 -27.46 -40.94 1.28
N GLU A 636 -28.44 -40.57 0.45
CA GLU A 636 -29.24 -41.55 -0.32
C GLU A 636 -28.50 -42.11 -1.54
N ASN A 637 -27.77 -41.28 -2.28
CA ASN A 637 -27.20 -41.67 -3.58
C ASN A 637 -25.73 -42.08 -3.51
N PHE A 638 -24.98 -41.65 -2.50
CA PHE A 638 -23.54 -41.91 -2.34
C PHE A 638 -23.16 -42.33 -0.91
N PRO A 639 -23.85 -43.32 -0.31
CA PRO A 639 -23.64 -43.72 1.09
C PRO A 639 -22.19 -44.17 1.37
N GLU A 640 -21.49 -44.70 0.36
CA GLU A 640 -20.08 -45.12 0.46
C GLU A 640 -19.13 -43.98 0.85
N THR A 641 -19.51 -42.73 0.56
CA THR A 641 -18.75 -41.52 0.91
C THR A 641 -18.68 -41.33 2.44
N PHE A 642 -19.65 -41.90 3.16
CA PHE A 642 -19.80 -41.76 4.60
C PHE A 642 -19.50 -43.06 5.34
N GLU A 643 -18.69 -43.95 4.76
CA GLU A 643 -18.22 -45.18 5.43
C GLU A 643 -16.98 -44.93 6.30
N THR A 644 -16.20 -43.87 6.03
CA THR A 644 -15.01 -43.50 6.81
C THR A 644 -15.37 -43.23 8.28
N ARG A 645 -14.51 -43.69 9.21
CA ARG A 645 -14.71 -43.50 10.65
C ARG A 645 -13.42 -43.00 11.35
N PRO A 646 -13.52 -42.12 12.36
CA PRO A 646 -14.75 -41.45 12.81
C PRO A 646 -15.29 -40.49 11.73
N LEU A 647 -16.61 -40.32 11.68
CA LEU A 647 -17.29 -39.39 10.77
C LEU A 647 -17.73 -38.17 11.58
N VAL A 648 -17.44 -36.96 11.11
CA VAL A 648 -17.73 -35.72 11.83
C VAL A 648 -18.41 -34.74 10.89
N PHE A 649 -19.65 -34.35 11.21
CA PHE A 649 -20.32 -33.24 10.54
C PHE A 649 -20.22 -31.98 11.39
N ILE A 650 -19.74 -30.90 10.80
CA ILE A 650 -19.74 -29.56 11.38
C ILE A 650 -21.07 -28.91 10.99
N VAL A 651 -21.91 -28.60 11.98
CA VAL A 651 -23.29 -28.17 11.76
C VAL A 651 -23.57 -26.87 12.51
N HIS A 652 -24.33 -25.97 11.88
CA HIS A 652 -24.76 -24.73 12.52
C HIS A 652 -25.76 -25.05 13.65
N PRO A 653 -25.71 -24.38 14.82
CA PRO A 653 -26.59 -24.70 15.95
C PRO A 653 -28.09 -24.57 15.68
N GLU A 654 -28.46 -23.73 14.71
CA GLU A 654 -29.86 -23.50 14.30
C GLU A 654 -30.30 -24.42 13.14
N ASP A 655 -29.43 -25.30 12.63
CA ASP A 655 -29.77 -26.24 11.55
C ASP A 655 -30.39 -27.53 12.13
N GLU A 656 -31.58 -27.38 12.71
CA GLU A 656 -32.33 -28.49 13.32
C GLU A 656 -32.67 -29.59 12.30
N GLU A 657 -32.87 -29.21 11.03
CA GLU A 657 -33.22 -30.14 9.97
C GLU A 657 -32.04 -31.04 9.60
N ALA A 658 -30.84 -30.48 9.42
CA ALA A 658 -29.65 -31.28 9.17
C ALA A 658 -29.38 -32.25 10.35
N LEU A 659 -29.50 -31.77 11.59
CA LEU A 659 -29.32 -32.62 12.78
C LEU A 659 -30.33 -33.78 12.83
N ALA A 660 -31.58 -33.54 12.47
CA ALA A 660 -32.60 -34.59 12.40
C ALA A 660 -32.25 -35.64 11.34
N ILE A 661 -31.82 -35.22 10.14
CA ILE A 661 -31.41 -36.12 9.06
C ILE A 661 -30.19 -36.96 9.48
N LEU A 662 -29.18 -36.32 10.08
CA LEU A 662 -27.97 -37.00 10.55
C LEU A 662 -28.29 -38.01 11.67
N SER A 663 -29.19 -37.66 12.59
CA SER A 663 -29.64 -38.54 13.67
C SER A 663 -30.44 -39.73 13.17
N GLU A 664 -31.22 -39.56 12.10
CA GLU A 664 -31.96 -40.64 11.46
C GLU A 664 -31.03 -41.62 10.72
N HIS A 665 -30.02 -41.10 10.01
CA HIS A 665 -29.10 -41.92 9.21
C HIS A 665 -27.98 -42.56 10.02
N PHE A 666 -27.50 -41.88 11.07
CA PHE A 666 -26.41 -42.34 11.93
C PHE A 666 -26.86 -42.32 13.40
N PRO A 667 -27.73 -43.25 13.84
CA PRO A 667 -28.30 -43.26 15.19
C PRO A 667 -27.27 -43.46 16.32
N GLU A 668 -26.10 -43.98 15.99
CA GLU A 668 -24.94 -44.12 16.88
C GLU A 668 -24.17 -42.81 17.10
N GLY A 669 -24.44 -41.79 16.27
CA GLY A 669 -23.80 -40.49 16.34
C GLY A 669 -24.26 -39.65 17.53
N ARG A 670 -23.44 -38.67 17.90
CA ARG A 670 -23.71 -37.75 19.02
C ARG A 670 -23.46 -36.31 18.59
N ALA A 671 -24.44 -35.45 18.88
CA ALA A 671 -24.28 -34.00 18.74
C ALA A 671 -23.52 -33.43 19.94
N GLU A 672 -22.29 -32.97 19.70
CA GLU A 672 -21.46 -32.28 20.67
C GLU A 672 -21.58 -30.77 20.44
N TYR A 673 -22.12 -30.06 21.43
CA TYR A 673 -22.32 -28.61 21.35
C TYR A 673 -21.06 -27.87 21.82
N HIS A 674 -20.45 -27.09 20.95
CA HIS A 674 -19.26 -26.29 21.25
C HIS A 674 -19.64 -24.82 21.43
N ILE A 675 -19.44 -24.32 22.65
CA ILE A 675 -19.60 -22.90 22.99
C ILE A 675 -18.30 -22.19 22.60
N SER A 676 -18.38 -21.22 21.69
CA SER A 676 -17.23 -20.45 21.24
C SER A 676 -16.78 -19.43 22.29
N GLU A 677 -15.49 -19.10 22.29
CA GLU A 677 -14.99 -17.94 23.04
C GLU A 677 -15.60 -16.62 22.56
N THR A 678 -16.10 -16.60 21.31
CA THR A 678 -16.72 -15.45 20.68
C THR A 678 -18.25 -15.62 20.64
N PRO A 679 -19.04 -14.73 21.27
CA PRO A 679 -20.49 -14.85 21.25
C PRO A 679 -21.08 -14.91 19.83
N GLY A 680 -22.00 -15.84 19.59
CA GLY A 680 -22.66 -16.03 18.29
C GLY A 680 -21.79 -16.78 17.26
N ARG A 681 -20.82 -17.55 17.74
CA ARG A 681 -19.92 -18.40 16.93
C ARG A 681 -19.92 -19.86 17.38
N ASP A 682 -20.95 -20.24 18.13
CA ASP A 682 -21.16 -21.62 18.57
C ASP A 682 -21.39 -22.53 17.36
N PHE A 683 -21.04 -23.80 17.50
CA PHE A 683 -21.20 -24.81 16.46
C PHE A 683 -21.44 -26.18 17.08
N ILE A 684 -21.95 -27.11 16.28
CA ILE A 684 -22.16 -28.50 16.68
C ILE A 684 -21.25 -29.40 15.86
N LEU A 685 -20.59 -30.34 16.53
CA LEU A 685 -19.96 -31.48 15.87
C LEU A 685 -20.89 -32.68 16.05
N TYR A 686 -21.45 -33.20 14.96
CA TYR A 686 -22.18 -34.46 14.97
C TYR A 686 -21.18 -35.59 14.69
N VAL A 687 -20.81 -36.32 15.74
CA VAL A 687 -19.71 -37.29 15.72
C VAL A 687 -20.23 -38.72 15.69
N VAL A 688 -19.86 -39.47 14.67
CA VAL A 688 -20.06 -40.92 14.55
C VAL A 688 -18.74 -41.62 14.93
N PRO A 689 -18.70 -42.43 15.99
CA PRO A 689 -17.46 -42.98 16.53
C PRO A 689 -16.77 -43.95 15.56
N ALA A 690 -15.45 -44.07 15.68
CA ALA A 690 -14.71 -45.21 15.15
C ALA A 690 -15.06 -46.45 15.98
N GLU A 691 -15.72 -47.43 15.37
CA GLU A 691 -16.06 -48.69 16.03
C GLU A 691 -14.86 -49.42 16.65
#